data_AF-A0A3C1VCU3-F1
#
_entry.id   AF-A0A3C1VCU3-F1
#
_cell.length_a   1.000
_cell.length_b   1.000
_cell.length_c   1.000
_cell.angle_alpha   90.00
_cell.angle_beta   90.00
_cell.angle_gamma   90.00
#
_symmetry.space_group_name_H-M   'P 1'
#
loop_
_entity.id
_entity.type
_entity.pdbx_description
1 polymer ?
#
loop_
_entity_poly.entity_id
_entity_poly.type
_entity_poly.pdbx_seq_one_letter_code
_entity_poly.pdbx_strand_id
1 'polypeptide(L)'
;MNSFVSILRTSPAILLLAGSFQVSSAEPNPPVPKAELVAPGIWRIRLGKPEEFTPSFFRTAPVDQAHLKTLPEVGNMPLDAGGISFQVSSHGCAVRLPMAADESIYGFGLNTELFDMTQTADGHTGRRVFLKPTDHPENDLGESHAPVPFYVSSRGYGVFVDTARFTSFYTGNVSPVGAAAETGNGVAKSSVADLYRLQEQQNKTMLVEIPAAKGVDVYVFAGPAMLDAVKRYNLFSGGGCVPPLWGLGVQYRGYGQFGADESLKLAARLRADHIPCDVWGVEPGWQTKTYSCSFVWNTNKFNDPDDFVRKMHQQDFRLNFWEHAFTHPSSPIYNALKPWSGDYAVWGGLVPDFASPQARQIFLTQNRKALFDKGVDAVKLDECDYQPESATPWSFPAVSKFPSGLDGEQMHSLFGLLYQQTMLEPYAEKSLRTWGLVRNSQALAASLPYVVYSDSYDHRCYVRGLVNEGFSGLLWTPEVRDADSVKDLYRRVETVIFSPEALINCWYIKNPPWQQIDKDKNNRNEWMPDQQQVTDGIRKLLQLRMSFVPYLYSAFNEYRLKGIPPIRALVLDWPDDPAVREIDDQYMFGASVMVAPMFLGQKSRSVYLPAGDWYDFWTHQKYAGSQKIEATNNQEQIPLFVKGGTLLPLSRPMEHISADTVFDLTVYSFGSQPADSILYEDDGVSNAFATGNQNQIRLHWDDRGHSVERTGGYKGRSRFQVVTWTTINGL
;
A
#
# COMPACT_ATOMS: atom_id res chain seq x y z
N MET A 1 5.83 -86.85 29.53
CA MET A 1 5.50 -85.45 29.87
C MET A 1 4.32 -84.99 29.00
N ASN A 2 3.15 -84.87 29.63
CA ASN A 2 1.94 -84.06 29.40
C ASN A 2 1.42 -83.69 27.99
N SER A 3 0.40 -84.47 27.57
CA SER A 3 -1.02 -84.23 27.18
C SER A 3 -1.67 -82.88 26.75
N PHE A 4 -2.72 -83.09 25.91
CA PHE A 4 -3.99 -82.34 25.60
C PHE A 4 -3.93 -81.09 24.67
N VAL A 5 -4.93 -80.73 23.81
CA VAL A 5 -6.02 -81.32 22.98
C VAL A 5 -6.90 -80.14 22.49
N SER A 6 -7.18 -80.05 21.16
CA SER A 6 -8.38 -79.48 20.49
C SER A 6 -8.78 -77.97 20.74
N ILE A 7 -9.64 -77.24 19.99
CA ILE A 7 -10.71 -77.53 19.03
C ILE A 7 -11.25 -76.19 18.41
N LEU A 8 -11.93 -76.32 17.25
CA LEU A 8 -13.06 -75.53 16.65
C LEU A 8 -12.91 -74.14 15.99
N ARG A 9 -13.41 -74.16 14.74
CA ARG A 9 -14.08 -73.11 13.96
C ARG A 9 -15.34 -72.58 14.64
N THR A 10 -15.60 -71.28 14.55
CA THR A 10 -16.95 -70.70 14.54
C THR A 10 -17.00 -69.45 13.65
N SER A 11 -17.93 -69.45 12.68
CA SER A 11 -18.45 -68.25 12.03
C SER A 11 -19.61 -67.69 12.87
N PRO A 12 -19.79 -66.36 12.95
CA PRO A 12 -21.10 -65.79 13.21
C PRO A 12 -21.69 -65.21 11.91
N ALA A 13 -22.94 -65.57 11.66
CA ALA A 13 -23.76 -64.99 10.62
C ALA A 13 -23.99 -63.49 10.87
N ILE A 14 -23.75 -62.65 9.86
CA ILE A 14 -24.22 -61.26 9.86
C ILE A 14 -25.68 -61.29 9.38
N LEU A 15 -26.57 -60.95 10.30
CA LEU A 15 -27.99 -60.75 10.06
C LEU A 15 -28.15 -59.46 9.21
N LEU A 16 -28.58 -59.58 7.96
CA LEU A 16 -29.00 -58.45 7.13
C LEU A 16 -30.35 -57.93 7.65
N LEU A 17 -30.31 -56.96 8.57
CA LEU A 17 -31.45 -56.10 8.87
C LEU A 17 -31.52 -55.03 7.78
N ALA A 18 -32.40 -55.22 6.80
CA ALA A 18 -32.82 -54.19 5.86
C ALA A 18 -33.65 -53.13 6.61
N GLY A 19 -32.96 -52.23 7.30
CA GLY A 19 -33.55 -50.99 7.79
C GLY A 19 -33.68 -50.01 6.64
N SER A 20 -34.89 -49.81 6.15
CA SER A 20 -35.23 -48.68 5.27
C SER A 20 -35.01 -47.38 6.04
N PHE A 21 -33.84 -46.76 5.89
CA PHE A 21 -33.66 -45.37 6.28
C PHE A 21 -34.47 -44.50 5.31
N GLN A 22 -35.70 -44.17 5.71
CA GLN A 22 -36.37 -42.99 5.19
C GLN A 22 -35.55 -41.79 5.64
N VAL A 23 -34.81 -41.19 4.71
CA VAL A 23 -34.25 -39.84 4.87
C VAL A 23 -35.43 -38.87 4.82
N SER A 24 -36.06 -38.68 5.96
CA SER A 24 -36.86 -37.50 6.31
C SER A 24 -36.00 -36.80 7.36
N SER A 25 -35.59 -35.54 7.22
CA SER A 25 -36.24 -34.37 6.64
C SER A 25 -35.15 -33.44 6.13
N ALA A 26 -35.39 -32.72 5.03
CA ALA A 26 -34.60 -31.55 4.69
C ALA A 26 -34.53 -30.63 5.94
N GLU A 27 -33.32 -30.38 6.45
CA GLU A 27 -33.13 -29.32 7.43
C GLU A 27 -33.72 -28.03 6.84
N PRO A 28 -34.46 -27.22 7.63
CA PRO A 28 -34.92 -25.93 7.14
C PRO A 28 -33.72 -25.15 6.63
N ASN A 29 -33.83 -24.60 5.42
CA ASN A 29 -32.77 -23.77 4.84
C ASN A 29 -32.33 -22.74 5.89
N PRO A 30 -31.02 -22.57 6.12
CA PRO A 30 -30.55 -21.59 7.07
C PRO A 30 -31.13 -20.21 6.71
N PRO A 31 -31.50 -19.40 7.71
CA PRO A 31 -32.09 -18.09 7.45
C PRO A 31 -31.13 -17.24 6.61
N VAL A 32 -31.68 -16.56 5.60
CA VAL A 32 -30.92 -15.65 4.74
C VAL A 32 -30.24 -14.59 5.62
N PRO A 33 -28.91 -14.42 5.51
CA PRO A 33 -28.19 -13.41 6.27
C PRO A 33 -28.77 -12.01 6.06
N LYS A 34 -28.98 -11.28 7.16
CA LYS A 34 -29.47 -9.90 7.10
C LYS A 34 -28.34 -8.93 6.79
N ALA A 35 -28.46 -8.19 5.69
CA ALA A 35 -27.58 -7.07 5.37
C ALA A 35 -28.11 -5.76 5.98
N GLU A 36 -27.24 -5.00 6.61
CA GLU A 36 -27.52 -3.68 7.19
C GLU A 36 -26.76 -2.61 6.41
N LEU A 37 -27.46 -1.59 5.90
CA LEU A 37 -26.82 -0.44 5.28
C LEU A 37 -26.17 0.42 6.38
N VAL A 38 -24.83 0.45 6.43
CA VAL A 38 -24.07 1.18 7.48
C VAL A 38 -23.56 2.54 7.00
N ALA A 39 -23.47 2.73 5.68
CA ALA A 39 -23.16 4.01 5.03
C ALA A 39 -23.62 3.96 3.55
N PRO A 40 -23.68 5.08 2.82
CA PRO A 40 -24.14 5.10 1.42
C PRO A 40 -23.40 4.10 0.52
N GLY A 41 -24.11 3.08 0.05
CA GLY A 41 -23.56 2.00 -0.78
C GLY A 41 -22.62 1.03 -0.05
N ILE A 42 -22.69 0.96 1.29
CA ILE A 42 -21.90 0.05 2.12
C ILE A 42 -22.84 -0.74 3.05
N TRP A 43 -22.83 -2.05 2.90
CA TRP A 43 -23.60 -2.97 3.74
C TRP A 43 -22.70 -3.77 4.65
N ARG A 44 -23.16 -4.07 5.86
CA ARG A 44 -22.55 -5.02 6.78
C ARG A 44 -23.44 -6.25 6.91
N ILE A 45 -22.84 -7.43 6.87
CA ILE A 45 -23.46 -8.71 7.17
C ILE A 45 -22.72 -9.31 8.36
N ARG A 46 -23.43 -9.51 9.47
CA ARG A 46 -22.87 -10.12 10.68
C ARG A 46 -23.18 -11.61 10.70
N LEU A 47 -22.12 -12.44 10.76
CA LEU A 47 -22.22 -13.89 10.75
C LEU A 47 -21.61 -14.45 12.04
N GLY A 48 -22.36 -15.24 12.81
CA GLY A 48 -21.89 -15.77 14.08
C GLY A 48 -21.59 -14.69 15.13
N LYS A 49 -20.58 -14.94 15.97
CA LYS A 49 -20.06 -13.96 16.94
C LYS A 49 -18.64 -13.52 16.50
N PRO A 50 -18.50 -12.33 15.88
CA PRO A 50 -17.19 -11.77 15.55
C PRO A 50 -16.28 -11.66 16.78
N GLU A 51 -14.97 -11.79 16.56
CA GLU A 51 -13.97 -11.48 17.58
C GLU A 51 -14.00 -9.98 17.90
N GLU A 52 -13.56 -9.60 19.11
CA GLU A 52 -13.58 -8.21 19.56
C GLU A 52 -12.54 -7.36 18.82
N PHE A 53 -11.32 -7.88 18.70
CA PHE A 53 -10.19 -7.18 18.10
C PHE A 53 -10.13 -7.45 16.59
N THR A 54 -10.71 -6.53 15.83
CA THR A 54 -10.67 -6.50 14.36
C THR A 54 -10.09 -5.17 13.87
N PRO A 55 -9.71 -5.06 12.59
CA PRO A 55 -9.30 -3.77 12.04
C PRO A 55 -10.36 -2.67 12.22
N SER A 56 -11.66 -2.99 12.09
CA SER A 56 -12.73 -1.99 12.32
C SER A 56 -12.81 -1.51 13.77
N PHE A 57 -12.47 -2.37 14.75
CA PHE A 57 -12.39 -1.98 16.16
C PHE A 57 -11.30 -0.92 16.39
N PHE A 58 -10.16 -1.06 15.72
CA PHE A 58 -9.02 -0.15 15.85
C PHE A 58 -9.03 1.02 14.86
N ARG A 59 -10.09 1.21 14.07
CA ARG A 59 -10.17 2.36 13.15
C ARG A 59 -10.21 3.67 13.96
N THR A 60 -9.23 4.55 13.72
CA THR A 60 -9.09 5.83 14.42
C THR A 60 -9.82 6.98 13.73
N ALA A 61 -9.92 6.97 12.39
CA ALA A 61 -10.65 7.98 11.64
C ALA A 61 -12.14 7.62 11.53
N PRO A 62 -13.06 8.59 11.70
CA PRO A 62 -14.48 8.35 11.49
C PRO A 62 -14.77 8.09 10.01
N VAL A 63 -15.81 7.29 9.72
CA VAL A 63 -16.32 7.11 8.36
C VAL A 63 -16.71 8.47 7.75
N ASP A 64 -16.22 8.78 6.56
CA ASP A 64 -16.53 10.04 5.86
C ASP A 64 -17.92 9.99 5.19
N GLN A 65 -18.95 10.13 6.03
CA GLN A 65 -20.34 10.12 5.60
C GLN A 65 -20.70 11.26 4.64
N ALA A 66 -19.97 12.38 4.68
CA ALA A 66 -20.26 13.55 3.85
C ALA A 66 -19.87 13.26 2.40
N HIS A 67 -18.64 12.79 2.17
CA HIS A 67 -18.15 12.51 0.84
C HIS A 67 -18.72 11.21 0.25
N LEU A 68 -19.06 10.22 1.08
CA LEU A 68 -19.77 9.02 0.61
C LEU A 68 -21.10 9.35 -0.08
N LYS A 69 -21.81 10.40 0.36
CA LYS A 69 -23.07 10.86 -0.26
C LYS A 69 -22.89 11.50 -1.64
N THR A 70 -21.65 11.84 -2.01
CA THR A 70 -21.35 12.41 -3.34
C THR A 70 -21.11 11.33 -4.40
N LEU A 71 -20.95 10.08 -3.98
CA LEU A 71 -20.80 8.94 -4.88
C LEU A 71 -22.14 8.52 -5.50
N PRO A 72 -22.13 7.81 -6.65
CA PRO A 72 -23.37 7.35 -7.29
C PRO A 72 -24.29 6.61 -6.30
N GLU A 73 -25.57 6.93 -6.28
CA GLU A 73 -26.53 6.27 -5.39
C GLU A 73 -26.69 4.79 -5.77
N VAL A 74 -26.72 3.91 -4.76
CA VAL A 74 -26.93 2.47 -4.96
C VAL A 74 -28.01 1.99 -4.00
N GLY A 75 -29.15 1.56 -4.56
CA GLY A 75 -30.34 1.18 -3.78
C GLY A 75 -30.29 -0.24 -3.18
N ASN A 76 -29.47 -1.14 -3.73
CA ASN A 76 -29.40 -2.54 -3.31
C ASN A 76 -27.96 -3.01 -3.16
N MET A 77 -27.73 -3.96 -2.25
CA MET A 77 -26.44 -4.64 -2.13
C MET A 77 -26.13 -5.40 -3.43
N PRO A 78 -24.88 -5.35 -3.95
CA PRO A 78 -24.52 -5.98 -5.23
C PRO A 78 -24.42 -7.51 -5.17
N LEU A 79 -24.39 -8.09 -3.96
CA LEU A 79 -24.37 -9.53 -3.75
C LEU A 79 -25.77 -10.03 -3.36
N ASP A 80 -26.18 -11.18 -3.90
CA ASP A 80 -27.38 -11.86 -3.44
C ASP A 80 -27.15 -12.45 -2.05
N ALA A 81 -27.84 -11.90 -1.05
CA ALA A 81 -27.77 -12.38 0.32
C ALA A 81 -28.22 -13.84 0.45
N GLY A 82 -29.11 -14.33 -0.42
CA GLY A 82 -29.55 -15.73 -0.45
C GLY A 82 -28.46 -16.72 -0.87
N GLY A 83 -27.43 -16.25 -1.59
CA GLY A 83 -26.27 -17.03 -1.99
C GLY A 83 -25.14 -17.08 -0.94
N ILE A 84 -25.30 -16.39 0.19
CA ILE A 84 -24.29 -16.34 1.25
C ILE A 84 -24.54 -17.45 2.27
N SER A 85 -23.51 -18.26 2.54
CA SER A 85 -23.59 -19.32 3.55
C SER A 85 -22.47 -19.18 4.58
N PHE A 86 -22.76 -19.54 5.82
CA PHE A 86 -21.83 -19.45 6.95
C PHE A 86 -21.76 -20.79 7.70
N GLN A 87 -20.55 -21.22 8.01
CA GLN A 87 -20.30 -22.44 8.77
C GLN A 87 -19.31 -22.17 9.90
N VAL A 88 -19.52 -22.83 11.05
CA VAL A 88 -18.59 -22.83 12.17
C VAL A 88 -18.15 -24.27 12.45
N SER A 89 -16.87 -24.48 12.72
CA SER A 89 -16.29 -25.76 13.10
C SER A 89 -15.35 -25.60 14.30
N SER A 90 -14.69 -26.69 14.72
CA SER A 90 -13.62 -26.60 15.72
C SER A 90 -12.45 -25.73 15.25
N HIS A 91 -12.10 -25.80 13.95
CA HIS A 91 -11.02 -25.03 13.32
C HIS A 91 -11.27 -23.52 13.33
N GLY A 92 -12.50 -23.08 13.14
CA GLY A 92 -12.82 -21.66 12.96
C GLY A 92 -14.19 -21.46 12.34
N CYS A 93 -14.32 -20.48 11.45
CA CYS A 93 -15.52 -20.28 10.66
C CYS A 93 -15.18 -20.13 9.16
N ALA A 94 -16.18 -20.33 8.32
CA ALA A 94 -16.08 -20.16 6.88
C ALA A 94 -17.29 -19.40 6.34
N VAL A 95 -17.03 -18.47 5.42
CA VAL A 95 -18.06 -17.71 4.70
C VAL A 95 -17.96 -18.05 3.23
N ARG A 96 -19.07 -18.43 2.60
CA ARG A 96 -19.16 -18.51 1.15
C ARG A 96 -19.94 -17.32 0.62
N LEU A 97 -19.38 -16.67 -0.38
CA LEU A 97 -20.00 -15.56 -1.12
C LEU A 97 -20.22 -15.98 -2.57
N PRO A 98 -21.31 -15.52 -3.22
CA PRO A 98 -21.54 -15.78 -4.63
C PRO A 98 -20.47 -15.07 -5.48
N MET A 99 -20.06 -15.73 -6.57
CA MET A 99 -19.05 -15.22 -7.50
C MET A 99 -19.43 -15.66 -8.92
N ALA A 100 -19.33 -14.78 -9.90
CA ALA A 100 -19.59 -15.12 -11.30
C ALA A 100 -18.39 -15.84 -11.94
N ALA A 101 -18.64 -16.66 -12.95
CA ALA A 101 -17.58 -17.48 -13.58
C ALA A 101 -16.51 -16.65 -14.32
N ASP A 102 -16.89 -15.51 -14.88
CA ASP A 102 -16.05 -14.57 -15.64
C ASP A 102 -15.48 -13.43 -14.78
N GLU A 103 -15.67 -13.51 -13.47
CA GLU A 103 -15.23 -12.50 -12.52
C GLU A 103 -13.74 -12.66 -12.20
N SER A 104 -13.02 -11.53 -12.25
CA SER A 104 -11.64 -11.37 -11.77
C SER A 104 -11.66 -10.67 -10.42
N ILE A 105 -10.73 -11.05 -9.54
CA ILE A 105 -10.61 -10.52 -8.18
C ILE A 105 -9.24 -9.86 -8.04
N TYR A 106 -9.21 -8.67 -7.44
CA TYR A 106 -8.02 -7.86 -7.21
C TYR A 106 -7.96 -7.39 -5.76
N GLY A 107 -6.81 -6.86 -5.33
CA GLY A 107 -6.62 -6.29 -3.99
C GLY A 107 -5.92 -7.25 -3.06
N PHE A 108 -6.52 -7.53 -1.90
CA PHE A 108 -5.90 -8.27 -0.80
C PHE A 108 -4.69 -7.57 -0.14
N GLY A 109 -4.59 -6.25 -0.30
CA GLY A 109 -3.47 -5.46 0.21
C GLY A 109 -2.30 -5.40 -0.76
N LEU A 110 -1.10 -5.27 -0.22
CA LEU A 110 0.10 -4.99 -1.01
C LEU A 110 0.79 -6.27 -1.51
N ASN A 111 0.15 -6.99 -2.43
CA ASN A 111 0.82 -8.11 -3.07
C ASN A 111 1.81 -7.61 -4.13
N THR A 112 3.01 -8.19 -4.17
CA THR A 112 4.05 -7.81 -5.14
C THR A 112 4.31 -8.86 -6.21
N GLU A 113 3.70 -10.04 -6.09
CA GLU A 113 3.79 -11.12 -7.09
C GLU A 113 2.49 -11.41 -7.84
N LEU A 114 1.36 -11.29 -7.17
CA LEU A 114 0.03 -11.53 -7.73
C LEU A 114 -0.67 -10.21 -8.05
N PHE A 115 -1.37 -10.16 -9.19
CA PHE A 115 -2.21 -9.03 -9.59
C PHE A 115 -3.68 -9.46 -9.75
N ASP A 116 -4.01 -10.27 -10.77
CA ASP A 116 -5.31 -10.95 -10.84
C ASP A 116 -5.28 -12.17 -9.91
N MET A 117 -6.03 -12.09 -8.83
CA MET A 117 -6.11 -13.08 -7.76
C MET A 117 -6.95 -14.29 -8.14
N THR A 118 -7.45 -14.35 -9.38
CA THR A 118 -8.21 -15.49 -9.92
C THR A 118 -7.50 -16.21 -11.04
N GLN A 119 -6.36 -15.71 -11.53
CA GLN A 119 -5.62 -16.37 -12.59
C GLN A 119 -4.32 -17.00 -12.07
N THR A 120 -3.93 -18.11 -12.68
CA THR A 120 -2.62 -18.74 -12.48
C THR A 120 -1.82 -18.71 -13.79
N ALA A 121 -0.49 -18.76 -13.67
CA ALA A 121 0.41 -18.66 -14.84
C ALA A 121 0.23 -19.80 -15.87
N ASP A 122 -0.35 -20.92 -15.46
CA ASP A 122 -0.67 -22.07 -16.31
C ASP A 122 -2.11 -22.05 -16.88
N GLY A 123 -2.84 -20.95 -16.66
CA GLY A 123 -4.15 -20.69 -17.23
C GLY A 123 -5.32 -21.31 -16.46
N HIS A 124 -5.14 -21.70 -15.19
CA HIS A 124 -6.25 -22.14 -14.36
C HIS A 124 -7.03 -20.93 -13.84
N THR A 125 -8.33 -21.15 -13.64
CA THR A 125 -9.19 -20.15 -13.03
C THR A 125 -9.47 -20.49 -11.57
N GLY A 126 -9.06 -19.59 -10.68
CA GLY A 126 -9.20 -19.64 -9.24
C GLY A 126 -7.92 -20.09 -8.53
N ARG A 127 -7.67 -19.57 -7.33
CA ARG A 127 -6.57 -20.00 -6.47
C ARG A 127 -6.90 -19.80 -5.00
N ARG A 128 -6.00 -20.24 -4.11
CA ARG A 128 -6.02 -19.83 -2.71
C ARG A 128 -5.08 -18.64 -2.53
N VAL A 129 -5.57 -17.57 -1.94
CA VAL A 129 -4.81 -16.42 -1.46
C VAL A 129 -4.79 -16.48 0.06
N PHE A 130 -3.60 -16.48 0.66
CA PHE A 130 -3.40 -16.58 2.10
C PHE A 130 -2.86 -15.27 2.66
N LEU A 131 -3.67 -14.61 3.47
CA LEU A 131 -3.36 -13.31 4.04
C LEU A 131 -2.63 -13.50 5.36
N LYS A 132 -1.30 -13.40 5.28
CA LYS A 132 -0.38 -13.46 6.40
C LYS A 132 0.65 -12.35 6.23
N PRO A 133 0.92 -11.53 7.26
CA PRO A 133 2.03 -10.59 7.23
C PRO A 133 3.33 -11.36 6.97
N THR A 134 4.21 -10.83 6.12
CA THR A 134 5.54 -11.39 5.89
C THR A 134 6.51 -10.30 5.51
N ASP A 135 7.78 -10.48 5.89
CA ASP A 135 8.87 -9.59 5.49
C ASP A 135 9.40 -9.88 4.07
N HIS A 136 9.13 -11.07 3.54
CA HIS A 136 9.51 -11.53 2.20
C HIS A 136 8.27 -11.86 1.34
N PRO A 137 7.56 -10.84 0.82
CA PRO A 137 6.31 -10.96 0.07
C PRO A 137 6.46 -11.49 -1.37
N GLU A 138 7.68 -11.83 -1.81
CA GLU A 138 7.99 -12.34 -3.15
C GLU A 138 7.60 -13.83 -3.27
N ASN A 139 6.31 -14.13 -3.05
CA ASN A 139 5.72 -15.47 -3.07
C ASN A 139 4.38 -15.50 -3.82
N ASP A 140 3.96 -16.69 -4.27
CA ASP A 140 2.74 -16.90 -5.04
C ASP A 140 1.50 -17.27 -4.20
N LEU A 141 1.60 -17.13 -2.87
CA LEU A 141 0.58 -17.56 -1.91
C LEU A 141 -0.36 -16.43 -1.48
N GLY A 142 0.00 -15.16 -1.65
CA GLY A 142 -0.83 -14.04 -1.20
C GLY A 142 -0.28 -13.27 0.01
N GLU A 143 0.81 -13.75 0.61
CA GLU A 143 1.40 -13.15 1.80
C GLU A 143 2.05 -11.82 1.44
N SER A 144 1.97 -10.82 2.32
CA SER A 144 2.59 -9.51 2.06
C SER A 144 2.99 -8.74 3.31
N HIS A 145 3.71 -7.64 3.14
CA HIS A 145 3.99 -6.66 4.19
C HIS A 145 2.70 -6.07 4.77
N ALA A 146 1.67 -5.89 3.96
CA ALA A 146 0.39 -5.30 4.37
C ALA A 146 -0.79 -6.07 3.76
N PRO A 147 -1.11 -7.27 4.28
CA PRO A 147 -2.15 -8.13 3.74
C PRO A 147 -3.50 -7.67 4.27
N VAL A 148 -4.33 -7.13 3.38
CA VAL A 148 -5.62 -6.54 3.74
C VAL A 148 -6.74 -7.49 3.32
N PRO A 149 -7.65 -7.93 4.21
CA PRO A 149 -8.77 -8.80 3.84
C PRO A 149 -9.89 -8.05 3.09
N PHE A 150 -9.52 -7.19 2.13
CA PHE A 150 -10.39 -6.46 1.22
C PHE A 150 -10.05 -6.81 -0.22
N TYR A 151 -11.05 -7.24 -1.00
CA TYR A 151 -10.90 -7.46 -2.44
C TYR A 151 -11.89 -6.63 -3.25
N VAL A 152 -11.56 -6.44 -4.51
CA VAL A 152 -12.38 -5.75 -5.51
C VAL A 152 -12.64 -6.69 -6.68
N SER A 153 -13.89 -6.75 -7.10
CA SER A 153 -14.37 -7.57 -8.20
C SER A 153 -14.43 -6.78 -9.49
N SER A 154 -14.10 -7.41 -10.63
CA SER A 154 -14.35 -6.87 -11.96
C SER A 154 -15.83 -6.58 -12.26
N ARG A 155 -16.77 -7.08 -11.45
CA ARG A 155 -18.20 -6.76 -11.50
C ARG A 155 -18.58 -5.47 -10.76
N GLY A 156 -17.59 -4.68 -10.31
CA GLY A 156 -17.85 -3.36 -9.74
C GLY A 156 -18.36 -3.40 -8.29
N TYR A 157 -17.84 -4.29 -7.46
CA TYR A 157 -18.07 -4.28 -6.02
C TYR A 157 -16.80 -4.66 -5.27
N GLY A 158 -16.73 -4.37 -3.98
CA GLY A 158 -15.66 -4.80 -3.10
C GLY A 158 -16.20 -5.47 -1.84
N VAL A 159 -15.39 -6.32 -1.21
CA VAL A 159 -15.75 -7.02 0.02
C VAL A 159 -14.60 -6.98 1.00
N PHE A 160 -14.86 -6.50 2.21
CA PHE A 160 -13.93 -6.50 3.34
C PHE A 160 -14.41 -7.50 4.38
N VAL A 161 -13.56 -8.44 4.75
CA VAL A 161 -13.80 -9.41 5.82
C VAL A 161 -13.06 -8.92 7.06
N ASP A 162 -13.80 -8.45 8.05
CA ASP A 162 -13.25 -7.74 9.21
C ASP A 162 -12.66 -8.71 10.24
N THR A 163 -11.41 -9.12 10.00
CA THR A 163 -10.68 -10.06 10.85
C THR A 163 -9.20 -9.68 10.94
N ALA A 164 -8.59 -9.97 12.09
CA ALA A 164 -7.14 -9.88 12.29
C ALA A 164 -6.45 -11.26 12.22
N ARG A 165 -7.19 -12.32 11.90
CA ARG A 165 -6.66 -13.68 11.74
C ARG A 165 -5.99 -13.87 10.39
N PHE A 166 -5.01 -14.76 10.34
CA PHE A 166 -4.43 -15.22 9.09
C PHE A 166 -5.48 -15.98 8.30
N THR A 167 -5.93 -15.41 7.20
CA THR A 167 -7.18 -15.81 6.54
C THR A 167 -6.92 -16.32 5.13
N SER A 168 -7.62 -17.37 4.72
CA SER A 168 -7.53 -17.90 3.36
C SER A 168 -8.76 -17.54 2.53
N PHE A 169 -8.53 -17.02 1.33
CA PHE A 169 -9.54 -16.74 0.32
C PHE A 169 -9.35 -17.70 -0.85
N TYR A 170 -10.36 -18.49 -1.14
CA TYR A 170 -10.42 -19.37 -2.30
C TYR A 170 -11.22 -18.66 -3.38
N THR A 171 -10.53 -18.13 -4.38
CA THR A 171 -11.05 -17.18 -5.38
C THR A 171 -11.66 -17.90 -6.59
N GLY A 172 -12.54 -18.88 -6.33
CA GLY A 172 -13.20 -19.64 -7.37
C GLY A 172 -12.53 -20.96 -7.77
N ASN A 173 -11.61 -21.50 -6.96
CA ASN A 173 -11.02 -22.84 -7.17
C ASN A 173 -11.71 -23.96 -6.40
N VAL A 174 -12.73 -23.66 -5.60
CA VAL A 174 -13.48 -24.65 -4.79
C VAL A 174 -14.96 -24.63 -5.13
N SER A 175 -15.52 -25.82 -5.37
CA SER A 175 -16.94 -26.04 -5.67
C SER A 175 -17.60 -26.90 -4.58
N PRO A 176 -18.83 -26.59 -4.14
CA PRO A 176 -19.56 -27.46 -3.24
C PRO A 176 -20.00 -28.78 -3.89
N VAL A 177 -20.17 -29.80 -3.05
CA VAL A 177 -20.85 -31.05 -3.45
C VAL A 177 -22.26 -30.71 -3.95
N GLY A 178 -22.62 -31.22 -5.13
CA GLY A 178 -23.93 -30.98 -5.76
C GLY A 178 -23.99 -29.79 -6.70
N ALA A 179 -22.90 -29.01 -6.87
CA ALA A 179 -22.76 -28.12 -8.01
C ALA A 179 -22.83 -28.94 -9.31
N ALA A 180 -23.54 -28.43 -10.32
CA ALA A 180 -23.70 -29.12 -11.59
C ALA A 180 -22.31 -29.42 -12.19
N ALA A 181 -21.97 -30.70 -12.32
CA ALA A 181 -20.79 -31.15 -13.04
C ALA A 181 -21.02 -30.96 -14.54
N GLU A 182 -19.95 -30.70 -15.31
CA GLU A 182 -20.05 -30.72 -16.77
C GLU A 182 -20.61 -32.07 -17.24
N THR A 183 -21.77 -32.04 -17.88
CA THR A 183 -22.30 -33.17 -18.65
C THR A 183 -21.89 -33.02 -20.11
N GLY A 184 -20.57 -33.05 -20.36
CA GLY A 184 -20.02 -33.08 -21.72
C GLY A 184 -20.09 -34.49 -22.32
N ASN A 185 -20.35 -34.59 -23.63
CA ASN A 185 -20.35 -35.85 -24.39
C ASN A 185 -18.93 -36.43 -24.67
N GLY A 186 -17.90 -36.02 -23.91
CA GLY A 186 -16.50 -36.00 -24.37
C GLY A 186 -15.58 -37.12 -23.86
N VAL A 187 -14.72 -37.58 -24.76
CA VAL A 187 -13.59 -38.52 -24.54
C VAL A 187 -12.73 -38.12 -23.34
N ALA A 188 -12.30 -39.11 -22.55
CA ALA A 188 -11.38 -38.89 -21.43
C ALA A 188 -10.09 -38.19 -21.89
N LYS A 189 -9.89 -36.95 -21.42
CA LYS A 189 -8.63 -36.22 -21.55
C LYS A 189 -7.55 -36.97 -20.77
N SER A 190 -6.46 -37.36 -21.43
CA SER A 190 -5.41 -38.21 -20.83
C SER A 190 -3.99 -37.65 -20.94
N SER A 191 -3.82 -36.53 -21.65
CA SER A 191 -2.53 -35.84 -21.69
C SER A 191 -2.33 -35.00 -20.43
N VAL A 192 -1.08 -34.87 -19.97
CA VAL A 192 -0.73 -34.00 -18.82
C VAL A 192 -1.21 -32.57 -19.08
N ALA A 193 -1.07 -32.06 -20.30
CA ALA A 193 -1.55 -30.74 -20.66
C ALA A 193 -3.07 -30.62 -20.50
N ASP A 194 -3.86 -31.61 -20.93
CA ASP A 194 -5.32 -31.52 -20.86
C ASP A 194 -5.89 -31.79 -19.47
N LEU A 195 -5.19 -32.59 -18.65
CA LEU A 195 -5.57 -32.90 -17.28
C LEU A 195 -5.40 -31.70 -16.34
N TYR A 196 -4.36 -30.91 -16.56
CA TYR A 196 -4.06 -29.75 -15.70
C TYR A 196 -4.59 -28.44 -16.30
N ARG A 197 -4.53 -28.20 -17.62
CA ARG A 197 -4.84 -26.88 -18.23
C ARG A 197 -6.33 -26.48 -18.24
N LEU A 198 -7.27 -27.39 -18.05
CA LEU A 198 -8.71 -27.14 -18.31
C LEU A 198 -9.63 -27.66 -17.20
N GLN A 199 -9.56 -27.06 -16.01
CA GLN A 199 -10.68 -27.06 -15.08
C GLN A 199 -11.26 -25.64 -14.94
N GLU A 200 -11.74 -25.08 -16.06
CA GLU A 200 -12.60 -23.88 -15.99
C GLU A 200 -13.86 -24.25 -15.20
N GLN A 201 -13.99 -23.72 -13.98
CA GLN A 201 -15.18 -23.96 -13.16
C GLN A 201 -16.32 -23.04 -13.65
N GLN A 202 -17.39 -23.63 -14.20
CA GLN A 202 -18.59 -22.86 -14.57
C GLN A 202 -19.29 -22.23 -13.36
N ASN A 203 -19.11 -22.79 -12.16
CA ASN A 203 -19.60 -22.25 -10.91
C ASN A 203 -18.42 -21.90 -10.01
N LYS A 204 -17.98 -20.64 -10.03
CA LYS A 204 -16.99 -20.13 -9.07
C LYS A 204 -17.69 -19.77 -7.76
N THR A 205 -17.01 -20.00 -6.64
CA THR A 205 -17.45 -19.51 -5.34
C THR A 205 -16.28 -18.83 -4.65
N MET A 206 -16.54 -17.72 -3.97
CA MET A 206 -15.57 -17.14 -3.05
C MET A 206 -15.78 -17.82 -1.69
N LEU A 207 -14.81 -18.64 -1.26
CA LEU A 207 -14.81 -19.22 0.09
C LEU A 207 -13.74 -18.52 0.93
N VAL A 208 -14.14 -18.00 2.07
CA VAL A 208 -13.26 -17.39 3.06
C VAL A 208 -13.18 -18.29 4.27
N GLU A 209 -11.99 -18.75 4.61
CA GLU A 209 -11.71 -19.56 5.81
C GLU A 209 -10.96 -18.70 6.83
N ILE A 210 -11.55 -18.56 8.02
CA ILE A 210 -11.02 -17.76 9.13
C ILE A 210 -10.77 -18.70 10.32
N PRO A 211 -9.51 -19.12 10.54
CA PRO A 211 -9.15 -19.96 11.69
C PRO A 211 -9.46 -19.27 13.02
N ALA A 212 -9.69 -20.07 14.06
CA ALA A 212 -10.03 -19.69 15.44
C ALA A 212 -11.36 -18.94 15.64
N ALA A 213 -11.68 -17.97 14.79
CA ALA A 213 -12.87 -17.14 14.86
C ALA A 213 -14.17 -17.97 14.80
N LYS A 214 -15.20 -17.53 15.53
CA LYS A 214 -16.54 -18.15 15.54
C LYS A 214 -17.61 -17.26 14.90
N GLY A 215 -17.17 -16.21 14.22
CA GLY A 215 -17.98 -15.26 13.50
C GLY A 215 -17.13 -14.15 12.91
N VAL A 216 -17.75 -13.34 12.05
CA VAL A 216 -17.10 -12.26 11.33
C VAL A 216 -18.14 -11.26 10.83
N ASP A 217 -17.74 -9.99 10.74
CA ASP A 217 -18.48 -8.99 9.98
C ASP A 217 -17.93 -8.92 8.56
N VAL A 218 -18.80 -9.03 7.57
CA VAL A 218 -18.46 -8.88 6.15
C VAL A 218 -19.08 -7.58 5.65
N TYR A 219 -18.25 -6.68 5.14
CA TYR A 219 -18.68 -5.42 4.54
C TYR A 219 -18.65 -5.52 3.02
N VAL A 220 -19.72 -5.08 2.37
CA VAL A 220 -19.87 -5.05 0.91
C VAL A 220 -19.95 -3.60 0.45
N PHE A 221 -19.05 -3.22 -0.46
CA PHE A 221 -18.91 -1.88 -1.02
C PHE A 221 -19.40 -1.91 -2.46
N ALA A 222 -20.48 -1.20 -2.78
CA ALA A 222 -21.00 -1.19 -4.14
C ALA A 222 -20.17 -0.30 -5.08
N GLY A 223 -20.34 -0.55 -6.38
CA GLY A 223 -19.87 0.29 -7.50
C GLY A 223 -20.90 1.37 -7.89
N PRO A 224 -21.17 1.59 -9.20
CA PRO A 224 -21.22 0.58 -10.26
C PRO A 224 -19.87 0.26 -10.93
N ALA A 225 -18.88 1.15 -10.87
CA ALA A 225 -17.52 0.87 -11.35
C ALA A 225 -16.64 0.26 -10.25
N MET A 226 -15.57 -0.44 -10.63
CA MET A 226 -14.56 -0.95 -9.67
C MET A 226 -13.99 0.16 -8.79
N LEU A 227 -13.61 1.30 -9.40
CA LEU A 227 -13.07 2.44 -8.66
C LEU A 227 -14.07 2.99 -7.63
N ASP A 228 -15.38 2.93 -7.88
CA ASP A 228 -16.38 3.40 -6.90
C ASP A 228 -16.41 2.53 -5.64
N ALA A 229 -16.19 1.22 -5.76
CA ALA A 229 -16.07 0.33 -4.60
C ALA A 229 -14.82 0.66 -3.77
N VAL A 230 -13.69 0.91 -4.43
CA VAL A 230 -12.44 1.35 -3.77
C VAL A 230 -12.62 2.72 -3.10
N LYS A 231 -13.24 3.68 -3.77
CA LYS A 231 -13.54 5.01 -3.21
C LYS A 231 -14.36 4.91 -1.94
N ARG A 232 -15.38 4.04 -1.94
CA ARG A 232 -16.18 3.76 -0.73
C ARG A 232 -15.36 3.13 0.38
N TYR A 233 -14.48 2.18 0.08
CA TYR A 233 -13.58 1.58 1.06
C TYR A 233 -12.66 2.62 1.70
N ASN A 234 -12.05 3.49 0.88
CA ASN A 234 -11.16 4.56 1.36
C ASN A 234 -11.92 5.57 2.22
N LEU A 235 -13.12 6.01 1.82
CA LEU A 235 -13.94 6.93 2.62
C LEU A 235 -14.51 6.27 3.89
N PHE A 236 -14.77 4.96 3.87
CA PHE A 236 -15.11 4.18 5.05
C PHE A 236 -13.94 4.03 6.04
N SER A 237 -12.73 4.16 5.53
CA SER A 237 -11.48 4.20 6.31
C SER A 237 -11.19 5.61 6.86
N GLY A 238 -11.99 6.63 6.49
CA GLY A 238 -11.81 8.03 6.90
C GLY A 238 -11.32 8.96 5.79
N GLY A 239 -11.23 8.46 4.56
CA GLY A 239 -10.61 9.15 3.44
C GLY A 239 -9.10 8.98 3.42
N GLY A 240 -8.49 9.21 2.26
CA GLY A 240 -7.04 9.22 2.12
C GLY A 240 -6.35 10.29 2.98
N CYS A 241 -5.12 10.00 3.41
CA CYS A 241 -4.28 11.00 4.07
C CYS A 241 -3.93 12.16 3.13
N VAL A 242 -3.63 13.32 3.70
CA VAL A 242 -3.05 14.46 2.95
C VAL A 242 -1.61 14.63 3.45
N PRO A 243 -0.59 14.41 2.62
CA PRO A 243 0.79 14.59 3.00
C PRO A 243 1.07 16.07 3.33
N PRO A 244 2.09 16.36 4.16
CA PRO A 244 2.74 17.65 4.08
C PRO A 244 3.38 17.82 2.70
N LEU A 245 3.44 19.05 2.18
CA LEU A 245 3.98 19.30 0.84
C LEU A 245 5.44 18.82 0.70
N TRP A 246 6.25 18.97 1.74
CA TRP A 246 7.62 18.46 1.78
C TRP A 246 7.71 16.93 1.68
N GLY A 247 6.67 16.20 2.12
CA GLY A 247 6.63 14.74 2.05
C GLY A 247 6.47 14.20 0.64
N LEU A 248 5.98 15.05 -0.28
CA LEU A 248 5.90 14.73 -1.71
C LEU A 248 7.18 15.07 -2.48
N GLY A 249 8.16 15.70 -1.83
CA GLY A 249 9.48 15.92 -2.37
C GLY A 249 10.30 14.63 -2.47
N VAL A 250 11.62 14.78 -2.47
CA VAL A 250 12.56 13.64 -2.50
C VAL A 250 13.07 13.33 -1.10
N GLN A 251 13.09 12.06 -0.72
CA GLN A 251 13.66 11.59 0.53
C GLN A 251 14.98 10.86 0.27
N TYR A 252 16.02 11.20 1.04
CA TYR A 252 17.31 10.53 1.04
C TYR A 252 17.62 10.00 2.44
N ARG A 253 17.85 8.70 2.60
CA ARG A 253 18.28 8.10 3.87
C ARG A 253 19.78 7.86 3.86
N GLY A 254 20.47 8.35 4.90
CA GLY A 254 21.91 8.24 5.02
C GLY A 254 22.39 6.84 5.40
N TYR A 255 23.68 6.60 5.23
CA TYR A 255 24.33 5.35 5.63
C TYR A 255 24.18 5.09 7.14
N GLY A 256 23.84 3.86 7.52
CA GLY A 256 23.51 3.49 8.91
C GLY A 256 24.63 3.69 9.93
N GLN A 257 25.86 3.90 9.47
CA GLN A 257 26.99 4.21 10.35
C GLN A 257 27.23 5.70 10.58
N PHE A 258 26.54 6.59 9.87
CA PHE A 258 26.74 8.04 10.01
C PHE A 258 26.37 8.57 11.39
N GLY A 259 27.16 9.55 11.85
CA GLY A 259 26.79 10.46 12.93
C GLY A 259 26.34 11.81 12.38
N ALA A 260 26.30 12.81 13.26
CA ALA A 260 25.90 14.17 12.92
C ALA A 260 26.81 14.79 11.84
N ASP A 261 28.13 14.66 11.98
CA ASP A 261 29.10 15.28 11.09
C ASP A 261 29.05 14.72 9.67
N GLU A 262 29.00 13.39 9.50
CA GLU A 262 28.89 12.78 8.17
C GLU A 262 27.55 13.13 7.50
N SER A 263 26.46 13.13 8.27
CA SER A 263 25.13 13.46 7.77
C SER A 263 25.07 14.91 7.29
N LEU A 264 25.54 15.87 8.11
CA LEU A 264 25.57 17.29 7.75
C LEU A 264 26.45 17.56 6.52
N LYS A 265 27.60 16.88 6.41
CA LYS A 265 28.49 17.03 5.25
C LYS A 265 27.84 16.51 3.96
N LEU A 266 27.17 15.35 4.01
CA LEU A 266 26.49 14.82 2.84
C LEU A 266 25.25 15.64 2.46
N ALA A 267 24.45 16.07 3.44
CA ALA A 267 23.31 16.96 3.22
C ALA A 267 23.76 18.26 2.52
N ALA A 268 24.84 18.88 2.99
CA ALA A 268 25.42 20.07 2.36
C ALA A 268 25.95 19.80 0.94
N ARG A 269 26.52 18.61 0.69
CA ARG A 269 26.93 18.19 -0.66
C ARG A 269 25.74 18.05 -1.60
N LEU A 270 24.62 17.46 -1.16
CA LEU A 270 23.41 17.35 -2.00
C LEU A 270 22.90 18.74 -2.42
N ARG A 271 22.93 19.73 -1.50
CA ARG A 271 22.61 21.13 -1.81
C ARG A 271 23.62 21.74 -2.79
N ALA A 272 24.92 21.57 -2.56
CA ALA A 272 25.96 22.08 -3.45
C ALA A 272 25.89 21.48 -4.86
N ASP A 273 25.49 20.21 -4.95
CA ASP A 273 25.28 19.48 -6.19
C ASP A 273 23.88 19.75 -6.79
N HIS A 274 23.09 20.69 -6.24
CA HIS A 274 21.74 21.04 -6.70
C HIS A 274 20.81 19.82 -6.85
N ILE A 275 20.96 18.81 -5.97
CA ILE A 275 20.11 17.61 -5.94
C ILE A 275 18.84 17.92 -5.16
N PRO A 276 17.64 17.77 -5.75
CA PRO A 276 16.40 17.92 -5.01
C PRO A 276 16.32 16.91 -3.87
N CYS A 277 16.05 17.39 -2.67
CA CYS A 277 15.88 16.57 -1.47
C CYS A 277 15.22 17.38 -0.35
N ASP A 278 14.08 16.92 0.13
CA ASP A 278 13.28 17.56 1.17
C ASP A 278 13.48 16.88 2.52
N VAL A 279 13.66 15.56 2.51
CA VAL A 279 13.69 14.74 3.73
C VAL A 279 15.02 14.01 3.86
N TRP A 280 15.64 14.14 5.01
CA TRP A 280 16.81 13.37 5.41
C TRP A 280 16.43 12.25 6.39
N GLY A 281 16.66 11.02 5.97
CA GLY A 281 16.47 9.83 6.78
C GLY A 281 17.67 9.53 7.67
N VAL A 282 17.44 9.36 8.96
CA VAL A 282 18.46 8.96 9.94
C VAL A 282 18.24 7.50 10.31
N GLU A 283 19.23 6.67 10.00
CA GLU A 283 19.26 5.22 10.22
C GLU A 283 19.68 4.87 11.68
N PRO A 284 19.63 3.59 12.11
CA PRO A 284 19.63 3.21 13.53
C PRO A 284 20.70 3.81 14.44
N GLY A 285 21.86 4.20 13.89
CA GLY A 285 23.01 4.72 14.63
C GLY A 285 22.74 5.93 15.54
N TRP A 286 21.60 6.61 15.41
CA TRP A 286 21.19 7.66 16.35
C TRP A 286 20.93 7.13 17.77
N GLN A 287 20.62 5.84 17.94
CA GLN A 287 20.36 5.22 19.23
C GLN A 287 21.61 4.57 19.83
N THR A 288 21.65 4.48 21.16
CA THR A 288 22.72 3.75 21.89
C THR A 288 22.62 2.22 21.74
N LYS A 289 21.43 1.70 21.41
CA LYS A 289 21.12 0.29 21.09
C LYS A 289 20.02 0.26 20.04
N THR A 290 20.11 -0.67 19.09
CA THR A 290 19.26 -0.67 17.88
C THR A 290 18.54 -1.98 17.61
N TYR A 291 19.02 -3.14 18.06
CA TYR A 291 18.32 -4.43 17.94
C TYR A 291 18.47 -5.22 19.25
N SER A 292 17.68 -4.91 20.29
CA SER A 292 16.52 -4.00 20.33
C SER A 292 16.84 -2.51 20.54
N CYS A 293 15.83 -1.63 20.39
CA CYS A 293 15.94 -0.17 20.41
C CYS A 293 15.98 0.40 21.84
N SER A 294 16.92 1.30 22.13
CA SER A 294 16.96 2.01 23.43
C SER A 294 16.13 3.29 23.46
N PHE A 295 15.88 3.89 22.30
CA PHE A 295 15.28 5.22 22.14
C PHE A 295 16.08 6.33 22.84
N VAL A 296 17.38 6.13 23.02
CA VAL A 296 18.30 7.07 23.68
C VAL A 296 19.39 7.46 22.71
N TRP A 297 19.56 8.76 22.49
CA TRP A 297 20.58 9.30 21.59
C TRP A 297 22.00 8.81 21.92
N ASN A 298 22.70 8.36 20.89
CA ASN A 298 24.11 8.01 20.94
C ASN A 298 24.97 9.27 20.80
N THR A 299 25.37 9.84 21.94
CA THR A 299 26.15 11.09 21.99
C THR A 299 27.58 10.95 21.47
N ASN A 300 28.08 9.73 21.21
CA ASN A 300 29.35 9.56 20.49
C ASN A 300 29.21 9.81 18.99
N LYS A 301 28.01 9.60 18.41
CA LYS A 301 27.71 9.88 17.00
C LYS A 301 26.98 11.22 16.82
N PHE A 302 26.16 11.60 17.78
CA PHE A 302 25.36 12.83 17.80
C PHE A 302 25.63 13.57 19.11
N ASN A 303 26.79 14.20 19.22
CA ASN A 303 27.28 14.88 20.43
C ASN A 303 26.30 15.93 20.98
N ASP A 304 25.62 16.65 20.09
CA ASP A 304 24.53 17.57 20.41
C ASP A 304 23.36 17.31 19.45
N PRO A 305 22.39 16.46 19.84
CA PRO A 305 21.24 16.14 19.00
C PRO A 305 20.38 17.35 18.65
N ASP A 306 20.25 18.32 19.55
CA ASP A 306 19.44 19.52 19.31
C ASP A 306 20.11 20.44 18.28
N ASP A 307 21.43 20.59 18.34
CA ASP A 307 22.21 21.27 17.31
C ASP A 307 22.17 20.55 15.95
N PHE A 308 22.25 19.21 15.94
CA PHE A 308 22.11 18.42 14.71
C PHE A 308 20.75 18.66 14.04
N VAL A 309 19.65 18.51 14.79
CA VAL A 309 18.29 18.73 14.26
C VAL A 309 18.15 20.16 13.73
N ARG A 310 18.56 21.16 14.52
CA ARG A 310 18.51 22.57 14.11
C ARG A 310 19.32 22.83 12.83
N LYS A 311 20.53 22.28 12.70
CA LYS A 311 21.39 22.49 11.52
C LYS A 311 20.85 21.81 10.26
N MET A 312 20.14 20.69 10.40
CA MET A 312 19.46 20.04 9.28
C MET A 312 18.28 20.88 8.81
N HIS A 313 17.45 21.40 9.74
CA HIS A 313 16.37 22.33 9.39
C HIS A 313 16.89 23.65 8.79
N GLN A 314 18.03 24.16 9.23
CA GLN A 314 18.68 25.34 8.64
C GLN A 314 19.17 25.14 7.20
N GLN A 315 19.27 23.88 6.75
CA GLN A 315 19.56 23.49 5.37
C GLN A 315 18.28 23.07 4.61
N ASP A 316 17.11 23.38 5.18
CA ASP A 316 15.80 23.03 4.64
C ASP A 316 15.58 21.52 4.47
N PHE A 317 16.18 20.70 5.33
CA PHE A 317 15.87 19.27 5.42
C PHE A 317 14.90 19.01 6.56
N ARG A 318 13.81 18.32 6.24
CA ARG A 318 12.95 17.62 7.20
C ARG A 318 13.63 16.34 7.66
N LEU A 319 13.30 15.87 8.84
CA LEU A 319 13.95 14.71 9.44
C LEU A 319 13.01 13.53 9.61
N ASN A 320 13.43 12.37 9.10
CA ASN A 320 12.75 11.10 9.28
C ASN A 320 13.65 10.09 10.01
N PHE A 321 13.31 9.73 11.25
CA PHE A 321 14.15 8.85 12.07
C PHE A 321 13.70 7.39 11.99
N TRP A 322 14.65 6.48 11.82
CA TRP A 322 14.41 5.05 11.93
C TRP A 322 14.16 4.64 13.39
N GLU A 323 13.16 3.80 13.64
CA GLU A 323 13.07 2.97 14.84
C GLU A 323 12.18 1.75 14.59
N HIS A 324 12.42 0.70 15.38
CA HIS A 324 11.44 -0.35 15.61
C HIS A 324 10.94 -0.30 17.07
N ALA A 325 9.78 -0.88 17.33
CA ALA A 325 9.11 -0.77 18.63
C ALA A 325 9.72 -1.64 19.75
N PHE A 326 10.52 -2.66 19.43
CA PHE A 326 11.05 -3.57 20.45
C PHE A 326 12.01 -2.85 21.39
N THR A 327 11.66 -2.83 22.68
CA THR A 327 12.28 -1.96 23.69
C THR A 327 13.39 -2.66 24.44
N HIS A 328 14.62 -2.19 24.27
CA HIS A 328 15.83 -2.74 24.88
C HIS A 328 15.84 -2.58 26.41
N PRO A 329 16.43 -3.52 27.18
CA PRO A 329 16.57 -3.44 28.65
C PRO A 329 17.22 -2.18 29.21
N SER A 330 18.04 -1.50 28.42
CA SER A 330 18.67 -0.22 28.82
C SER A 330 17.79 1.01 28.55
N SER A 331 16.62 0.85 27.93
CA SER A 331 15.71 1.95 27.67
C SER A 331 15.15 2.50 29.00
N PRO A 332 15.02 3.82 29.18
CA PRO A 332 14.45 4.42 30.39
C PRO A 332 13.02 3.95 30.70
N ILE A 333 12.28 3.50 29.68
CA ILE A 333 10.89 3.05 29.82
C ILE A 333 10.75 1.55 30.06
N TYR A 334 11.83 0.76 29.99
CA TYR A 334 11.76 -0.70 30.01
C TYR A 334 10.96 -1.25 31.21
N ASN A 335 11.29 -0.83 32.43
CA ASN A 335 10.62 -1.33 33.63
C ASN A 335 9.15 -0.93 33.70
N ALA A 336 8.80 0.28 33.22
CA ALA A 336 7.42 0.75 33.20
C ALA A 336 6.61 0.04 32.11
N LEU A 337 7.23 -0.25 30.97
CA LEU A 337 6.58 -0.87 29.81
C LEU A 337 6.39 -2.38 29.97
N LYS A 338 7.25 -3.05 30.73
CA LYS A 338 7.23 -4.51 30.92
C LYS A 338 5.86 -5.12 31.25
N PRO A 339 5.02 -4.55 32.16
CA PRO A 339 3.68 -5.08 32.43
C PRO A 339 2.68 -4.90 31.27
N TRP A 340 3.03 -4.08 30.29
CA TRP A 340 2.23 -3.69 29.12
C TRP A 340 2.88 -4.19 27.82
N SER A 341 3.58 -5.32 27.90
CA SER A 341 4.29 -5.94 26.79
C SER A 341 3.89 -7.40 26.64
N GLY A 342 4.09 -7.95 25.43
CA GLY A 342 3.96 -9.38 25.18
C GLY A 342 4.88 -10.23 26.05
N ASP A 343 4.52 -11.50 26.23
CA ASP A 343 5.24 -12.47 27.07
C ASP A 343 6.54 -13.02 26.44
N TYR A 344 6.80 -12.71 25.16
CA TYR A 344 8.05 -13.02 24.45
C TYR A 344 8.75 -11.75 23.96
N ALA A 345 10.08 -11.75 24.05
CA ALA A 345 10.92 -10.67 23.56
C ALA A 345 11.36 -10.91 22.11
N VAL A 346 11.59 -9.82 21.38
CA VAL A 346 12.17 -9.80 20.03
C VAL A 346 13.53 -9.11 20.11
N TRP A 347 14.60 -9.80 19.67
CA TRP A 347 16.00 -9.41 19.94
C TRP A 347 16.27 -8.94 21.38
N GLY A 348 15.71 -9.67 22.35
CA GLY A 348 15.83 -9.36 23.78
C GLY A 348 15.11 -8.08 24.23
N GLY A 349 14.32 -7.44 23.36
CA GLY A 349 13.51 -6.28 23.67
C GLY A 349 12.05 -6.63 23.93
N LEU A 350 11.39 -5.85 24.78
CA LEU A 350 9.96 -5.98 25.04
C LEU A 350 9.16 -5.61 23.80
N VAL A 351 8.10 -6.36 23.50
CA VAL A 351 7.14 -6.02 22.44
C VAL A 351 6.00 -5.21 23.07
N PRO A 352 5.89 -3.89 22.81
CA PRO A 352 4.83 -3.07 23.41
C PRO A 352 3.45 -3.51 22.95
N ASP A 353 2.48 -3.59 23.86
CA ASP A 353 1.09 -3.87 23.51
C ASP A 353 0.37 -2.59 23.09
N PHE A 354 0.52 -2.15 21.84
CA PHE A 354 -0.04 -0.88 21.38
C PHE A 354 -1.59 -0.81 21.37
N ALA A 355 -2.29 -1.94 21.57
CA ALA A 355 -3.73 -1.90 21.83
C ALA A 355 -4.05 -1.34 23.23
N SER A 356 -3.09 -1.38 24.17
CA SER A 356 -3.21 -0.77 25.49
C SER A 356 -2.88 0.74 25.44
N PRO A 357 -3.78 1.62 25.94
CA PRO A 357 -3.46 3.03 26.14
C PRO A 357 -2.23 3.26 27.05
N GLN A 358 -1.99 2.38 28.03
CA GLN A 358 -0.86 2.49 28.94
C GLN A 358 0.47 2.22 28.24
N ALA A 359 0.55 1.17 27.40
CA ALA A 359 1.75 0.90 26.61
C ALA A 359 2.09 2.10 25.70
N ARG A 360 1.09 2.62 24.98
CA ARG A 360 1.22 3.81 24.11
C ARG A 360 1.75 5.01 24.87
N GLN A 361 1.14 5.35 26.00
CA GLN A 361 1.55 6.50 26.81
C GLN A 361 3.00 6.37 27.31
N ILE A 362 3.40 5.18 27.76
CA ILE A 362 4.76 4.92 28.25
C ILE A 362 5.76 5.04 27.10
N PHE A 363 5.46 4.40 25.96
CA PHE A 363 6.30 4.45 24.77
C PHE A 363 6.48 5.89 24.27
N LEU A 364 5.38 6.64 24.13
CA LEU A 364 5.38 8.03 23.71
C LEU A 364 6.07 8.97 24.68
N THR A 365 6.16 8.66 25.98
CA THR A 365 6.90 9.49 26.94
C THR A 365 8.38 9.58 26.54
N GLN A 366 8.99 8.45 26.17
CA GLN A 366 10.38 8.45 25.71
C GLN A 366 10.49 9.00 24.29
N ASN A 367 9.57 8.63 23.41
CA ASN A 367 9.59 9.05 22.02
C ASN A 367 9.43 10.57 21.83
N ARG A 368 8.60 11.22 22.65
CA ARG A 368 8.49 12.69 22.69
C ARG A 368 9.79 13.36 23.04
N LYS A 369 10.41 12.93 24.14
CA LYS A 369 11.69 13.45 24.62
C LYS A 369 12.82 13.21 23.61
N ALA A 370 12.84 12.05 22.98
CA ALA A 370 13.90 11.66 22.06
C ALA A 370 13.75 12.33 20.69
N LEU A 371 12.55 12.43 20.13
CA LEU A 371 12.34 12.84 18.74
C LEU A 371 11.45 14.09 18.64
N PHE A 372 10.18 13.97 19.02
CA PHE A 372 9.16 14.97 18.70
C PHE A 372 9.42 16.35 19.31
N ASP A 373 9.81 16.42 20.58
CA ASP A 373 10.08 17.69 21.28
C ASP A 373 11.35 18.37 20.77
N LYS A 374 12.23 17.63 20.07
CA LYS A 374 13.40 18.16 19.38
C LYS A 374 13.08 18.71 18.00
N GLY A 375 11.87 18.48 17.48
CA GLY A 375 11.43 18.93 16.16
C GLY A 375 11.59 17.89 15.04
N VAL A 376 11.71 16.60 15.35
CA VAL A 376 11.68 15.55 14.32
C VAL A 376 10.32 15.55 13.59
N ASP A 377 10.35 15.50 12.26
CA ASP A 377 9.19 15.71 11.40
C ASP A 377 8.45 14.40 11.05
N ALA A 378 9.17 13.27 11.01
CA ALA A 378 8.64 11.96 10.67
C ALA A 378 9.46 10.81 11.25
N VAL A 379 8.91 9.59 11.16
CA VAL A 379 9.55 8.36 11.65
C VAL A 379 9.36 7.24 10.62
N LYS A 380 10.41 6.44 10.41
CA LYS A 380 10.39 5.16 9.71
C LYS A 380 10.21 4.07 10.76
N LEU A 381 9.04 3.42 10.72
CA LEU A 381 8.62 2.35 11.62
C LEU A 381 9.02 1.01 10.99
N ASP A 382 10.15 0.47 11.44
CA ASP A 382 10.79 -0.71 10.87
C ASP A 382 10.47 -1.96 11.70
N GLU A 383 10.69 -3.13 11.08
CA GLU A 383 10.54 -4.48 11.67
C GLU A 383 9.25 -4.73 12.45
N CYS A 384 8.15 -4.13 11.99
CA CYS A 384 6.80 -4.37 12.53
C CYS A 384 6.01 -5.41 11.71
N ASP A 385 6.66 -6.07 10.76
CA ASP A 385 6.21 -7.22 9.99
C ASP A 385 6.51 -8.55 10.70
N TYR A 386 6.24 -9.68 10.01
CA TYR A 386 6.35 -11.02 10.57
C TYR A 386 7.36 -11.85 9.78
N GLN A 387 8.39 -12.40 10.44
CA GLN A 387 9.38 -13.29 9.82
C GLN A 387 9.39 -14.67 10.51
N PRO A 388 8.41 -15.55 10.20
CA PRO A 388 8.28 -16.86 10.86
C PRO A 388 9.48 -17.79 10.66
N GLU A 389 10.21 -17.63 9.57
CA GLU A 389 11.27 -18.53 9.13
C GLU A 389 12.67 -18.10 9.60
N SER A 390 12.76 -17.00 10.35
CA SER A 390 14.02 -16.50 10.86
C SER A 390 14.66 -17.48 11.83
N ALA A 391 15.95 -17.76 11.65
CA ALA A 391 16.75 -18.50 12.63
C ALA A 391 17.02 -17.71 13.92
N THR A 392 16.71 -16.40 13.91
CA THR A 392 16.84 -15.49 15.06
C THR A 392 15.46 -15.00 15.49
N PRO A 393 15.25 -14.54 16.73
CA PRO A 393 13.95 -14.06 17.19
C PRO A 393 13.64 -12.68 16.59
N TRP A 394 13.33 -12.63 15.28
CA TRP A 394 12.88 -11.46 14.52
C TRP A 394 11.42 -11.09 14.85
N SER A 395 10.61 -12.08 15.20
CA SER A 395 9.22 -11.90 15.58
C SER A 395 8.88 -12.76 16.79
N PHE A 396 7.83 -12.37 17.51
CA PHE A 396 7.29 -13.17 18.62
C PHE A 396 6.44 -14.34 18.08
N PRO A 397 6.28 -15.45 18.82
CA PRO A 397 5.42 -16.57 18.39
C PRO A 397 3.94 -16.20 18.27
N ALA A 398 3.19 -16.87 17.39
CA ALA A 398 1.73 -16.66 17.29
C ALA A 398 0.95 -17.02 18.58
N VAL A 399 1.54 -17.86 19.45
CA VAL A 399 0.97 -18.23 20.77
C VAL A 399 1.20 -17.15 21.84
N SER A 400 1.95 -16.08 21.54
CA SER A 400 2.19 -14.99 22.48
C SER A 400 0.90 -14.40 23.02
N LYS A 401 0.97 -13.86 24.24
CA LYS A 401 -0.15 -13.21 24.92
C LYS A 401 0.20 -11.76 25.22
N PHE A 402 -0.74 -10.88 24.92
CA PHE A 402 -0.63 -9.46 25.23
C PHE A 402 -1.60 -9.06 26.35
N PRO A 403 -1.23 -8.11 27.22
CA PRO A 403 -2.09 -7.62 28.31
C PRO A 403 -3.49 -7.12 27.89
N SER A 404 -3.66 -6.65 26.66
CA SER A 404 -4.92 -6.25 26.04
C SER A 404 -5.87 -7.42 25.80
N GLY A 405 -5.35 -8.65 25.76
CA GLY A 405 -6.09 -9.86 25.41
C GLY A 405 -5.89 -10.31 23.96
N LEU A 406 -5.18 -9.54 23.14
CA LEU A 406 -4.70 -9.98 21.83
C LEU A 406 -3.77 -11.19 21.99
N ASP A 407 -3.91 -12.17 21.10
CA ASP A 407 -2.89 -13.19 20.91
C ASP A 407 -1.85 -12.78 19.86
N GLY A 408 -0.80 -13.58 19.73
CA GLY A 408 0.30 -13.30 18.82
C GLY A 408 -0.10 -13.24 17.36
N GLU A 409 -1.05 -14.07 16.91
CA GLU A 409 -1.53 -14.03 15.52
C GLU A 409 -2.23 -12.71 15.19
N GLN A 410 -3.19 -12.30 16.04
CA GLN A 410 -3.87 -11.02 15.86
C GLN A 410 -2.90 -9.85 15.97
N MET A 411 -1.94 -9.92 16.90
CA MET A 411 -0.93 -8.88 17.05
C MET A 411 -0.04 -8.78 15.80
N HIS A 412 0.43 -9.88 15.20
CA HIS A 412 1.19 -9.81 13.94
C HIS A 412 0.44 -9.08 12.83
N SER A 413 -0.87 -9.30 12.72
CA SER A 413 -1.70 -8.63 11.72
C SER A 413 -1.94 -7.14 12.01
N LEU A 414 -1.89 -6.72 13.27
CA LEU A 414 -2.29 -5.38 13.72
C LEU A 414 -1.12 -4.52 14.21
N PHE A 415 0.06 -5.08 14.45
CA PHE A 415 1.15 -4.40 15.15
C PHE A 415 1.60 -3.15 14.41
N GLY A 416 1.83 -3.25 13.09
CA GLY A 416 2.18 -2.11 12.26
C GLY A 416 1.10 -1.04 12.21
N LEU A 417 -0.19 -1.42 12.15
CA LEU A 417 -1.32 -0.49 12.19
C LEU A 417 -1.36 0.27 13.53
N LEU A 418 -1.27 -0.44 14.65
CA LEU A 418 -1.31 0.15 15.99
C LEU A 418 -0.07 1.00 16.27
N TYR A 419 1.09 0.62 15.72
CA TYR A 419 2.32 1.38 15.83
C TYR A 419 2.23 2.71 15.09
N GLN A 420 1.72 2.70 13.84
CA GLN A 420 1.43 3.92 13.08
C GLN A 420 0.51 4.85 13.89
N GLN A 421 -0.63 4.33 14.37
CA GLN A 421 -1.59 5.13 15.14
C GLN A 421 -0.98 5.75 16.40
N THR A 422 -0.15 4.98 17.12
CA THR A 422 0.55 5.45 18.32
C THR A 422 1.48 6.62 17.98
N MET A 423 2.28 6.48 16.92
CA MET A 423 3.30 7.47 16.56
C MET A 423 2.72 8.75 15.94
N LEU A 424 1.44 8.76 15.57
CA LEU A 424 0.74 9.96 15.08
C LEU A 424 0.25 10.88 16.21
N GLU A 425 0.04 10.37 17.42
CA GLU A 425 -0.54 11.14 18.53
C GLU A 425 0.19 12.47 18.79
N PRO A 426 1.54 12.52 18.87
CA PRO A 426 2.25 13.78 19.10
C PRO A 426 1.98 14.83 18.01
N TYR A 427 1.98 14.41 16.74
CA TYR A 427 1.73 15.31 15.60
C TYR A 427 0.29 15.83 15.59
N ALA A 428 -0.67 14.95 15.87
CA ALA A 428 -2.09 15.30 15.93
C ALA A 428 -2.38 16.37 17.02
N GLU A 429 -1.76 16.26 18.19
CA GLU A 429 -1.91 17.23 19.30
C GLU A 429 -1.45 18.65 18.91
N LYS A 430 -0.42 18.76 18.06
CA LYS A 430 0.06 20.04 17.53
C LYS A 430 -0.65 20.45 16.22
N SER A 431 -1.64 19.67 15.77
CA SER A 431 -2.27 19.81 14.45
C SER A 431 -1.27 19.86 13.30
N LEU A 432 -0.19 19.08 13.39
CA LEU A 432 0.83 18.95 12.34
C LEU A 432 0.59 17.69 11.52
N ARG A 433 0.89 17.77 10.23
CA ARG A 433 1.03 16.60 9.36
C ARG A 433 2.42 15.99 9.56
N THR A 434 2.52 14.70 9.33
CA THR A 434 3.78 13.96 9.21
C THR A 434 3.76 13.12 7.94
N TRP A 435 4.88 12.52 7.56
CA TRP A 435 5.00 11.64 6.40
C TRP A 435 6.03 10.56 6.68
N GLY A 436 5.55 9.40 7.13
CA GLY A 436 6.37 8.33 7.65
C GLY A 436 6.53 7.14 6.70
N LEU A 437 7.44 6.25 7.07
CA LEU A 437 7.57 4.93 6.46
C LEU A 437 7.10 3.87 7.45
N VAL A 438 6.51 2.78 6.96
CA VAL A 438 6.12 1.66 7.80
C VAL A 438 6.39 0.35 7.06
N ARG A 439 6.85 -0.70 7.76
CA ARG A 439 7.08 -1.99 7.12
C ARG A 439 5.84 -2.89 7.09
N ASN A 440 4.94 -2.74 8.06
CA ASN A 440 3.67 -3.46 8.09
C ASN A 440 2.48 -2.52 8.27
N SER A 441 1.39 -2.80 7.56
CA SER A 441 0.10 -2.13 7.76
C SER A 441 -1.04 -3.12 7.57
N GLN A 442 -2.27 -2.64 7.74
CA GLN A 442 -3.47 -3.47 7.69
C GLN A 442 -4.67 -2.69 7.12
N ALA A 443 -5.84 -3.32 7.04
CA ALA A 443 -7.08 -2.71 6.60
C ALA A 443 -7.38 -1.38 7.31
N LEU A 444 -8.11 -0.52 6.59
CA LEU A 444 -8.61 0.77 7.09
C LEU A 444 -7.50 1.78 7.43
N ALA A 445 -6.34 1.66 6.78
CA ALA A 445 -5.19 2.54 6.95
C ALA A 445 -5.15 3.75 6.01
N ALA A 446 -6.16 3.96 5.15
CA ALA A 446 -6.16 5.01 4.13
C ALA A 446 -5.85 6.42 4.67
N SER A 447 -6.31 6.73 5.88
CA SER A 447 -6.10 8.03 6.52
C SER A 447 -4.74 8.19 7.18
N LEU A 448 -3.94 7.13 7.27
CA LEU A 448 -2.64 7.15 7.95
C LEU A 448 -1.56 7.66 6.97
N PRO A 449 -0.75 8.66 7.36
CA PRO A 449 0.26 9.26 6.49
C PRO A 449 1.57 8.46 6.51
N TYR A 450 1.48 7.18 6.18
CA TYR A 450 2.62 6.27 6.10
C TYR A 450 2.65 5.57 4.73
N VAL A 451 3.88 5.39 4.22
CA VAL A 451 4.15 4.67 2.99
C VAL A 451 4.83 3.34 3.34
N VAL A 452 4.31 2.25 2.78
CA VAL A 452 4.88 0.91 2.94
C VAL A 452 6.17 0.81 2.13
N TYR A 453 7.19 0.16 2.69
CA TYR A 453 8.46 -0.17 2.01
C TYR A 453 8.89 -1.59 2.38
N SER A 454 9.91 -2.12 1.70
CA SER A 454 10.38 -3.50 1.90
C SER A 454 11.88 -3.66 1.62
N ASP A 455 12.50 -4.64 2.27
CA ASP A 455 13.84 -5.13 1.94
C ASP A 455 13.88 -6.02 0.67
N SER A 456 12.72 -6.47 0.17
CA SER A 456 12.57 -7.04 -1.18
C SER A 456 13.10 -6.05 -2.24
N TYR A 457 13.53 -6.50 -3.42
CA TYR A 457 14.20 -5.60 -4.38
C TYR A 457 14.03 -5.91 -5.87
N ASP A 458 13.24 -6.93 -6.23
CA ASP A 458 12.91 -7.14 -7.63
C ASP A 458 12.13 -5.95 -8.20
N HIS A 459 12.62 -5.40 -9.32
CA HIS A 459 12.05 -4.18 -9.90
C HIS A 459 10.66 -4.41 -10.50
N ARG A 460 10.34 -5.62 -10.99
CA ARG A 460 8.99 -5.94 -11.48
C ARG A 460 8.02 -6.05 -10.32
N CYS A 461 8.42 -6.71 -9.24
CA CYS A 461 7.62 -6.81 -8.02
C CYS A 461 7.33 -5.44 -7.41
N TYR A 462 8.30 -4.53 -7.48
CA TYR A 462 8.15 -3.13 -7.08
C TYR A 462 7.10 -2.38 -7.91
N VAL A 463 7.12 -2.53 -9.24
CA VAL A 463 6.10 -1.94 -10.13
C VAL A 463 4.73 -2.56 -9.86
N ARG A 464 4.65 -3.88 -9.66
CA ARG A 464 3.40 -4.55 -9.32
C ARG A 464 2.82 -4.07 -7.99
N GLY A 465 3.67 -3.78 -7.00
CA GLY A 465 3.27 -3.15 -5.74
C GLY A 465 2.56 -1.80 -5.95
N LEU A 466 3.06 -0.95 -6.86
CA LEU A 466 2.41 0.32 -7.23
C LEU A 466 1.06 0.10 -7.91
N VAL A 467 0.93 -0.95 -8.71
CA VAL A 467 -0.36 -1.29 -9.35
C VAL A 467 -1.37 -1.76 -8.29
N ASN A 468 -0.92 -2.53 -7.30
CA ASN A 468 -1.79 -3.12 -6.28
C ASN A 468 -2.16 -2.18 -5.12
N GLU A 469 -1.32 -1.20 -4.76
CA GLU A 469 -1.55 -0.34 -3.58
C GLU A 469 -2.93 0.33 -3.59
N GLY A 470 -3.38 0.72 -4.78
CA GLY A 470 -4.62 1.48 -4.97
C GLY A 470 -5.89 0.70 -4.64
N PHE A 471 -5.86 -0.63 -4.60
CA PHE A 471 -7.07 -1.42 -4.30
C PHE A 471 -7.46 -1.36 -2.84
N SER A 472 -6.53 -1.18 -1.90
CA SER A 472 -6.78 -1.42 -0.47
C SER A 472 -6.42 -0.23 0.42
N GLY A 473 -6.36 0.99 -0.15
CA GLY A 473 -6.11 2.20 0.63
C GLY A 473 -4.75 2.20 1.31
N LEU A 474 -3.75 1.62 0.65
CA LEU A 474 -2.35 1.61 1.08
C LEU A 474 -1.54 2.54 0.17
N LEU A 475 -0.35 2.89 0.63
CA LEU A 475 0.67 3.57 -0.15
C LEU A 475 1.95 2.74 -0.12
N TRP A 476 2.72 2.73 -1.20
CA TRP A 476 3.90 1.88 -1.41
C TRP A 476 5.01 2.64 -2.15
N THR A 477 6.24 2.56 -1.65
CA THR A 477 7.40 3.10 -2.36
C THR A 477 8.33 2.00 -2.86
N PRO A 478 8.63 1.95 -4.18
CA PRO A 478 9.64 1.08 -4.75
C PRO A 478 11.02 1.72 -4.57
N GLU A 479 11.50 1.76 -3.32
CA GLU A 479 12.69 2.51 -2.92
C GLU A 479 13.95 2.19 -3.73
N VAL A 480 14.85 3.15 -3.87
CA VAL A 480 16.14 2.93 -4.55
C VAL A 480 17.24 2.85 -3.50
N ARG A 481 17.92 1.70 -3.42
CA ARG A 481 19.02 1.48 -2.49
C ARG A 481 20.37 1.47 -3.19
N ASP A 482 20.55 0.54 -4.12
CA ASP A 482 21.69 0.38 -5.02
C ASP A 482 21.22 -0.06 -6.42
N ALA A 483 22.14 -0.40 -7.31
CA ALA A 483 21.80 -0.84 -8.65
C ALA A 483 22.91 -1.70 -9.26
N ASP A 484 22.53 -2.65 -10.10
CA ASP A 484 23.48 -3.56 -10.77
C ASP A 484 24.30 -2.85 -11.87
N SER A 485 23.77 -1.75 -12.39
CA SER A 485 24.42 -0.94 -13.42
C SER A 485 23.89 0.50 -13.39
N VAL A 486 24.57 1.43 -14.06
CA VAL A 486 24.08 2.81 -14.24
C VAL A 486 22.69 2.80 -14.91
N LYS A 487 22.48 1.93 -15.90
CA LYS A 487 21.18 1.80 -16.57
C LYS A 487 20.10 1.32 -15.60
N ASP A 488 20.41 0.34 -14.75
CA ASP A 488 19.49 -0.14 -13.71
C ASP A 488 19.13 0.98 -12.71
N LEU A 489 20.13 1.77 -12.31
CA LEU A 489 19.91 2.94 -11.45
C LEU A 489 18.91 3.92 -12.07
N TYR A 490 19.06 4.25 -13.35
CA TYR A 490 18.09 5.09 -14.06
C TYR A 490 16.69 4.47 -14.04
N ARG A 491 16.54 3.17 -14.29
CA ARG A 491 15.22 2.48 -14.28
C ARG A 491 14.51 2.54 -12.94
N ARG A 492 15.27 2.32 -11.87
CA ARG A 492 14.76 2.36 -10.50
C ARG A 492 14.37 3.78 -10.11
N VAL A 493 15.21 4.78 -10.41
CA VAL A 493 14.91 6.19 -10.14
C VAL A 493 13.73 6.69 -10.98
N GLU A 494 13.66 6.33 -12.26
CA GLU A 494 12.53 6.60 -13.16
C GLU A 494 11.20 6.11 -12.55
N THR A 495 11.21 4.95 -11.89
CA THR A 495 10.01 4.37 -11.25
C THR A 495 9.68 5.08 -9.94
N VAL A 496 10.67 5.29 -9.06
CA VAL A 496 10.45 5.84 -7.72
C VAL A 496 9.94 7.29 -7.75
N ILE A 497 10.28 8.08 -8.77
CA ILE A 497 9.77 9.46 -8.87
C ILE A 497 8.26 9.52 -9.19
N PHE A 498 7.68 8.43 -9.70
CA PHE A 498 6.25 8.28 -9.96
C PHE A 498 5.60 7.29 -8.97
N SER A 499 6.02 7.33 -7.70
CA SER A 499 5.39 6.64 -6.57
C SER A 499 4.78 7.66 -5.57
N PRO A 500 4.11 7.25 -4.48
CA PRO A 500 3.67 8.15 -3.42
C PRO A 500 4.84 8.91 -2.78
N GLU A 501 5.95 8.22 -2.51
CA GLU A 501 7.17 8.77 -1.89
C GLU A 501 8.42 8.44 -2.72
N ALA A 502 9.12 9.48 -3.19
CA ALA A 502 10.38 9.31 -3.93
C ALA A 502 11.55 9.06 -2.98
N LEU A 503 11.83 7.78 -2.69
CA LEU A 503 12.79 7.34 -1.66
C LEU A 503 14.10 6.81 -2.25
N ILE A 504 15.21 7.45 -1.88
CA ILE A 504 16.57 6.91 -2.02
C ILE A 504 17.06 6.45 -0.65
N ASN A 505 17.14 5.14 -0.42
CA ASN A 505 17.48 4.54 0.86
C ASN A 505 18.89 3.94 0.87
N CYS A 506 19.90 4.74 1.24
CA CYS A 506 21.30 4.34 1.21
C CYS A 506 21.80 3.71 2.52
N TRP A 507 20.94 3.03 3.28
CA TRP A 507 21.29 2.58 4.64
C TRP A 507 22.54 1.69 4.72
N TYR A 508 22.92 1.00 3.63
CA TYR A 508 24.15 0.17 3.55
C TYR A 508 25.22 0.68 2.56
N ILE A 509 25.03 1.83 1.91
CA ILE A 509 26.05 2.47 1.04
C ILE A 509 26.39 3.88 1.50
N LYS A 510 27.68 4.21 1.55
CA LYS A 510 28.16 5.47 2.13
C LYS A 510 27.76 6.70 1.32
N ASN A 511 27.79 6.59 0.00
CA ASN A 511 27.58 7.69 -0.93
C ASN A 511 26.39 7.39 -1.84
N PRO A 512 25.75 8.42 -2.43
CA PRO A 512 24.66 8.20 -3.35
C PRO A 512 25.03 7.24 -4.48
N PRO A 513 24.10 6.37 -4.93
CA PRO A 513 24.41 5.34 -5.93
C PRO A 513 24.86 5.93 -7.28
N TRP A 514 24.47 7.17 -7.58
CA TRP A 514 24.91 7.91 -8.78
C TRP A 514 26.34 8.45 -8.73
N GLN A 515 27.06 8.25 -7.63
CA GLN A 515 28.50 8.54 -7.52
C GLN A 515 29.34 7.28 -7.72
N GLN A 516 28.79 6.12 -7.33
CA GLN A 516 29.40 4.81 -7.51
C GLN A 516 28.34 3.73 -7.24
N ILE A 517 28.03 2.93 -8.27
CA ILE A 517 27.06 1.82 -8.19
C ILE A 517 27.64 0.56 -7.51
N ASP A 518 28.96 0.34 -7.63
CA ASP A 518 29.64 -0.77 -6.97
C ASP A 518 29.73 -0.47 -5.47
N LYS A 519 28.95 -1.22 -4.68
CA LYS A 519 28.83 -1.03 -3.22
C LYS A 519 30.18 -0.99 -2.50
N ASP A 520 31.09 -1.88 -2.84
CA ASP A 520 32.38 -1.99 -2.16
C ASP A 520 33.27 -0.79 -2.49
N LYS A 521 33.31 -0.37 -3.76
CA LYS A 521 34.01 0.85 -4.19
C LYS A 521 33.37 2.10 -3.57
N ASN A 522 32.04 2.17 -3.55
CA ASN A 522 31.29 3.29 -2.98
C ASN A 522 31.67 3.50 -1.51
N ASN A 523 31.71 2.41 -0.74
CA ASN A 523 32.07 2.43 0.67
C ASN A 523 33.55 2.76 0.92
N ARG A 524 34.44 2.48 -0.05
CA ARG A 524 35.85 2.94 -0.04
C ARG A 524 36.03 4.37 -0.57
N ASN A 525 34.96 5.06 -0.99
CA ASN A 525 34.99 6.39 -1.62
C ASN A 525 35.76 6.40 -2.95
N GLU A 526 35.69 5.30 -3.69
CA GLU A 526 36.18 5.20 -5.05
C GLU A 526 35.05 5.56 -6.02
N TRP A 527 35.23 6.66 -6.76
CA TRP A 527 34.23 7.17 -7.68
C TRP A 527 34.27 6.48 -9.05
N MET A 528 33.10 6.35 -9.69
CA MET A 528 33.07 5.88 -11.08
C MET A 528 33.48 7.00 -12.04
N PRO A 529 34.14 6.70 -13.17
CA PRO A 529 34.67 7.73 -14.09
C PRO A 529 33.61 8.71 -14.63
N ASP A 530 32.38 8.24 -14.79
CA ASP A 530 31.23 8.95 -15.34
C ASP A 530 30.31 9.55 -14.26
N GLN A 531 30.74 9.60 -12.99
CA GLN A 531 29.90 10.06 -11.87
C GLN A 531 29.19 11.40 -12.10
N GLN A 532 29.84 12.36 -12.78
CA GLN A 532 29.25 13.68 -13.00
C GLN A 532 28.07 13.59 -13.98
N GLN A 533 28.25 12.84 -15.07
CA GLN A 533 27.20 12.61 -16.06
C GLN A 533 26.00 11.90 -15.43
N VAL A 534 26.25 10.88 -14.60
CA VAL A 534 25.17 10.13 -13.92
C VAL A 534 24.49 11.01 -12.87
N THR A 535 25.24 11.81 -12.11
CA THR A 535 24.70 12.80 -11.16
C THR A 535 23.78 13.79 -11.87
N ASP A 536 24.19 14.31 -13.03
CA ASP A 536 23.40 15.27 -13.80
C ASP A 536 22.11 14.65 -14.36
N GLY A 537 22.15 13.40 -14.80
CA GLY A 537 20.95 12.68 -15.26
C GLY A 537 19.99 12.36 -14.12
N ILE A 538 20.49 11.85 -13.00
CA ILE A 538 19.66 11.62 -11.80
C ILE A 538 19.07 12.94 -11.28
N ARG A 539 19.84 14.04 -11.27
CA ARG A 539 19.32 15.37 -10.91
C ARG A 539 18.10 15.74 -11.77
N LYS A 540 18.13 15.50 -13.08
CA LYS A 540 16.99 15.79 -13.98
C LYS A 540 15.76 14.96 -13.64
N LEU A 541 15.94 13.68 -13.30
CA LEU A 541 14.82 12.82 -12.88
C LEU A 541 14.22 13.29 -11.54
N LEU A 542 15.06 13.64 -10.57
CA LEU A 542 14.58 14.17 -9.29
C LEU A 542 13.93 15.56 -9.47
N GLN A 543 14.40 16.39 -10.40
CA GLN A 543 13.72 17.63 -10.77
C GLN A 543 12.36 17.36 -11.43
N LEU A 544 12.23 16.30 -12.24
CA LEU A 544 10.94 15.87 -12.78
C LEU A 544 9.96 15.57 -11.65
N ARG A 545 10.35 14.80 -10.63
CA ARG A 545 9.53 14.61 -9.40
C ARG A 545 9.01 15.93 -8.87
N MET A 546 9.92 16.89 -8.64
CA MET A 546 9.58 18.19 -8.05
C MET A 546 8.61 19.01 -8.93
N SER A 547 8.66 18.85 -10.25
CA SER A 547 7.72 19.50 -11.17
C SER A 547 6.29 18.97 -11.04
N PHE A 548 6.12 17.70 -10.64
CA PHE A 548 4.83 17.04 -10.47
C PHE A 548 4.21 17.22 -9.08
N VAL A 549 4.93 17.81 -8.11
CA VAL A 549 4.43 17.96 -6.73
C VAL A 549 3.04 18.65 -6.66
N PRO A 550 2.75 19.77 -7.35
CA PRO A 550 1.42 20.38 -7.34
C PRO A 550 0.30 19.44 -7.80
N TYR A 551 0.58 18.67 -8.86
CA TYR A 551 -0.36 17.70 -9.42
C TYR A 551 -0.58 16.52 -8.47
N LEU A 552 0.49 15.95 -7.91
CA LEU A 552 0.41 14.86 -6.95
C LEU A 552 -0.27 15.31 -5.64
N TYR A 553 0.02 16.51 -5.16
CA TYR A 553 -0.63 17.08 -3.97
C TYR A 553 -2.15 17.23 -4.16
N SER A 554 -2.57 17.53 -5.38
CA SER A 554 -3.99 17.56 -5.74
C SER A 554 -4.58 16.15 -5.78
N ALA A 555 -3.86 15.16 -6.32
CA ALA A 555 -4.27 13.76 -6.28
C ALA A 555 -4.46 13.23 -4.83
N PHE A 556 -3.61 13.62 -3.89
CA PHE A 556 -3.81 13.27 -2.46
C PHE A 556 -4.99 13.99 -1.81
N ASN A 557 -5.33 15.21 -2.23
CA ASN A 557 -6.57 15.84 -1.79
C ASN A 557 -7.81 15.14 -2.37
N GLU A 558 -7.73 14.64 -3.61
CA GLU A 558 -8.75 13.78 -4.21
C GLU A 558 -8.85 12.41 -3.51
N TYR A 559 -7.73 11.88 -3.03
CA TYR A 559 -7.69 10.69 -2.20
C TYR A 559 -8.46 10.88 -0.89
N ARG A 560 -8.26 12.03 -0.23
CA ARG A 560 -9.03 12.42 0.95
C ARG A 560 -10.52 12.62 0.65
N LEU A 561 -10.84 13.48 -0.32
CA LEU A 561 -12.19 14.01 -0.53
C LEU A 561 -13.08 13.09 -1.36
N LYS A 562 -12.51 12.26 -2.23
CA LYS A 562 -13.25 11.41 -3.15
C LYS A 562 -12.90 9.93 -3.01
N GLY A 563 -11.92 9.59 -2.16
CA GLY A 563 -11.44 8.22 -1.99
C GLY A 563 -10.65 7.69 -3.18
N ILE A 564 -10.22 8.55 -4.12
CA ILE A 564 -9.53 8.13 -5.34
C ILE A 564 -8.05 7.87 -5.01
N PRO A 565 -7.54 6.63 -5.15
CA PRO A 565 -6.13 6.38 -4.88
C PRO A 565 -5.24 7.23 -5.82
N PRO A 566 -4.19 7.87 -5.29
CA PRO A 566 -3.32 8.75 -6.08
C PRO A 566 -2.54 7.96 -7.13
N ILE A 567 -2.29 6.68 -6.87
CA ILE A 567 -1.69 5.74 -7.81
C ILE A 567 -2.55 4.49 -7.85
N ARG A 568 -2.83 3.99 -9.06
CA ARG A 568 -3.77 2.88 -9.22
C ARG A 568 -3.61 2.13 -10.55
N ALA A 569 -3.99 0.86 -10.52
CA ALA A 569 -4.11 0.00 -11.70
C ALA A 569 -5.07 0.57 -12.76
N LEU A 570 -4.78 0.28 -14.04
CA LEU A 570 -5.65 0.69 -15.15
C LEU A 570 -7.05 0.06 -15.07
N VAL A 571 -7.15 -1.19 -14.61
CA VAL A 571 -8.44 -1.92 -14.49
C VAL A 571 -9.46 -1.22 -13.59
N LEU A 572 -9.02 -0.35 -12.66
CA LEU A 572 -9.92 0.43 -11.83
C LEU A 572 -10.68 1.49 -12.64
N ASP A 573 -10.03 2.10 -13.63
CA ASP A 573 -10.60 3.15 -14.48
C ASP A 573 -11.30 2.58 -15.73
N TRP A 574 -10.85 1.43 -16.24
CA TRP A 574 -11.41 0.76 -17.43
C TRP A 574 -11.77 -0.72 -17.17
N PRO A 575 -12.68 -1.03 -16.21
CA PRO A 575 -12.98 -2.42 -15.83
C PRO A 575 -13.61 -3.26 -16.95
N ASP A 576 -14.30 -2.61 -17.89
CA ASP A 576 -14.94 -3.25 -19.04
C ASP A 576 -13.96 -3.56 -20.18
N ASP A 577 -12.73 -3.02 -20.13
CA ASP A 577 -11.70 -3.29 -21.12
C ASP A 577 -10.92 -4.56 -20.73
N PRO A 578 -11.09 -5.69 -21.44
CA PRO A 578 -10.39 -6.92 -21.09
C PRO A 578 -8.86 -6.80 -21.23
N ALA A 579 -8.36 -5.86 -22.05
CA ALA A 579 -6.93 -5.71 -22.27
C ALA A 579 -6.16 -5.17 -21.05
N VAL A 580 -6.85 -4.51 -20.10
CA VAL A 580 -6.21 -3.97 -18.88
C VAL A 580 -6.22 -4.94 -17.70
N ARG A 581 -6.95 -6.06 -17.80
CA ARG A 581 -7.19 -6.98 -16.66
C ARG A 581 -5.93 -7.66 -16.12
N GLU A 582 -4.92 -7.80 -16.97
CA GLU A 582 -3.64 -8.46 -16.66
C GLU A 582 -2.45 -7.49 -16.68
N ILE A 583 -2.70 -6.18 -16.87
CA ILE A 583 -1.63 -5.19 -16.91
C ILE A 583 -1.19 -4.85 -15.49
N ASP A 584 -0.09 -5.47 -15.08
CA ASP A 584 0.55 -5.29 -13.77
C ASP A 584 1.84 -4.44 -13.83
N ASP A 585 2.12 -3.85 -15.00
CA ASP A 585 3.33 -3.08 -15.27
C ASP A 585 3.07 -1.70 -15.92
N GLN A 586 1.83 -1.22 -15.83
CA GLN A 586 1.39 0.13 -16.14
C GLN A 586 0.40 0.63 -15.07
N TYR A 587 0.47 1.91 -14.70
CA TYR A 587 -0.40 2.48 -13.68
C TYR A 587 -0.73 3.94 -13.97
N MET A 588 -1.84 4.41 -13.39
CA MET A 588 -2.18 5.83 -13.36
C MET A 588 -1.46 6.51 -12.19
N PHE A 589 -0.81 7.62 -12.47
CA PHE A 589 -0.28 8.58 -11.50
C PHE A 589 -1.18 9.82 -11.52
N GLY A 590 -1.98 9.99 -10.47
CA GLY A 590 -3.09 10.93 -10.41
C GLY A 590 -4.23 10.58 -11.38
N ALA A 591 -4.95 11.59 -11.87
CA ALA A 591 -6.14 11.39 -12.71
C ALA A 591 -5.83 11.18 -14.21
N SER A 592 -4.67 11.61 -14.69
CA SER A 592 -4.46 11.82 -16.13
C SER A 592 -3.10 11.41 -16.69
N VAL A 593 -2.14 11.01 -15.85
CA VAL A 593 -0.81 10.57 -16.31
C VAL A 593 -0.73 9.06 -16.15
N MET A 594 -0.43 8.35 -17.23
CA MET A 594 -0.13 6.93 -17.21
C MET A 594 1.37 6.72 -17.30
N VAL A 595 1.89 5.85 -16.44
CA VAL A 595 3.31 5.50 -16.33
C VAL A 595 3.50 4.06 -16.77
N ALA A 596 4.50 3.80 -17.60
CA ALA A 596 4.85 2.45 -18.03
C ALA A 596 6.36 2.20 -17.83
N PRO A 597 6.81 1.84 -16.61
CA PRO A 597 8.22 1.70 -16.26
C PRO A 597 9.02 0.77 -17.17
N MET A 598 10.26 1.11 -17.49
CA MET A 598 11.12 0.24 -18.28
C MET A 598 11.99 -0.63 -17.37
N PHE A 599 12.16 -1.90 -17.70
CA PHE A 599 12.98 -2.83 -16.92
C PHE A 599 14.39 -2.98 -17.52
N LEU A 600 15.34 -3.46 -16.70
CA LEU A 600 16.69 -3.75 -17.15
C LEU A 600 16.67 -4.71 -18.37
N GLY A 601 17.58 -4.47 -19.32
CA GLY A 601 17.64 -5.22 -20.58
C GLY A 601 16.67 -4.73 -21.68
N GLN A 602 15.60 -4.02 -21.33
CA GLN A 602 14.66 -3.49 -22.33
C GLN A 602 15.20 -2.23 -23.03
N LYS A 603 14.99 -2.16 -24.35
CA LYS A 603 15.24 -0.97 -25.19
C LYS A 603 13.93 -0.28 -25.60
N SER A 604 12.91 -1.09 -25.81
CA SER A 604 11.53 -0.70 -26.02
C SER A 604 10.60 -1.65 -25.28
N ARG A 605 9.33 -1.27 -25.12
CA ARG A 605 8.29 -2.14 -24.60
C ARG A 605 6.95 -1.86 -25.28
N SER A 606 6.11 -2.88 -25.35
CA SER A 606 4.70 -2.71 -25.66
C SER A 606 4.00 -1.99 -24.50
N VAL A 607 3.20 -0.97 -24.82
CA VAL A 607 2.36 -0.22 -23.89
C VAL A 607 0.93 -0.23 -24.43
N TYR A 608 -0.02 -0.65 -23.62
CA TYR A 608 -1.45 -0.54 -23.98
C TYR A 608 -1.99 0.83 -23.55
N LEU A 609 -2.63 1.53 -24.48
CA LEU A 609 -3.34 2.77 -24.22
C LEU A 609 -4.84 2.47 -24.13
N PRO A 610 -5.50 2.67 -22.98
CA PRO A 610 -6.95 2.48 -22.86
C PRO A 610 -7.75 3.44 -23.75
N ALA A 611 -9.07 3.24 -23.85
CA ALA A 611 -9.94 4.08 -24.67
C ALA A 611 -9.81 5.58 -24.34
N GLY A 612 -9.77 6.41 -25.39
CA GLY A 612 -9.55 7.87 -25.31
C GLY A 612 -8.35 8.31 -26.14
N ASP A 613 -8.12 9.61 -26.27
CA ASP A 613 -6.87 10.12 -26.85
C ASP A 613 -5.77 10.14 -25.78
N TRP A 614 -4.54 9.86 -26.19
CA TRP A 614 -3.35 9.92 -25.34
C TRP A 614 -2.24 10.67 -26.03
N TYR A 615 -1.41 11.37 -25.25
CA TYR A 615 -0.26 12.11 -25.74
C TYR A 615 0.98 11.59 -25.03
N ASP A 616 2.00 11.25 -25.80
CA ASP A 616 3.33 11.01 -25.22
C ASP A 616 3.84 12.32 -24.60
N PHE A 617 4.21 12.26 -23.32
CA PHE A 617 4.58 13.44 -22.53
C PHE A 617 5.81 14.16 -23.08
N TRP A 618 6.73 13.44 -23.71
CA TRP A 618 8.02 13.96 -24.13
C TRP A 618 8.01 14.48 -25.57
N THR A 619 7.39 13.73 -26.46
CA THR A 619 7.34 14.01 -27.90
C THR A 619 6.10 14.79 -28.31
N HIS A 620 5.10 14.84 -27.43
CA HIS A 620 3.78 15.40 -27.69
C HIS A 620 3.01 14.69 -28.82
N GLN A 621 3.49 13.53 -29.28
CA GLN A 621 2.79 12.74 -30.29
C GLN A 621 1.45 12.26 -29.73
N LYS A 622 0.40 12.45 -30.54
CA LYS A 622 -0.94 11.98 -30.22
C LYS A 622 -1.13 10.53 -30.68
N TYR A 623 -1.76 9.73 -29.84
CA TYR A 623 -2.19 8.36 -30.11
C TYR A 623 -3.68 8.23 -29.82
N ALA A 624 -4.39 7.50 -30.70
CA ALA A 624 -5.70 6.99 -30.33
C ALA A 624 -5.54 5.87 -29.27
N GLY A 625 -6.50 5.72 -28.40
CA GLY A 625 -6.54 4.65 -27.40
C GLY A 625 -7.00 3.31 -27.97
N SER A 626 -7.30 2.38 -27.07
CA SER A 626 -7.71 1.00 -27.36
C SER A 626 -6.72 0.25 -28.27
N GLN A 627 -5.43 0.53 -28.11
CA GLN A 627 -4.38 -0.10 -28.91
C GLN A 627 -3.08 -0.27 -28.11
N LYS A 628 -2.23 -1.18 -28.59
CA LYS A 628 -0.84 -1.30 -28.14
C LYS A 628 0.06 -0.46 -29.02
N ILE A 629 0.98 0.26 -28.40
CA ILE A 629 2.04 1.01 -29.08
C ILE A 629 3.39 0.48 -28.61
N GLU A 630 4.42 0.68 -29.42
CA GLU A 630 5.80 0.39 -29.02
C GLU A 630 6.43 1.66 -28.46
N ALA A 631 6.65 1.70 -27.15
CA ALA A 631 7.35 2.80 -26.50
C ALA A 631 8.86 2.53 -26.51
N THR A 632 9.62 3.38 -27.18
CA THR A 632 11.09 3.31 -27.20
C THR A 632 11.67 4.26 -26.18
N ASN A 633 12.67 3.82 -25.41
CA ASN A 633 13.39 4.73 -24.53
C ASN A 633 14.48 5.48 -25.32
N ASN A 634 14.19 6.70 -25.73
CA ASN A 634 15.22 7.65 -26.15
C ASN A 634 15.65 8.45 -24.90
N GLN A 635 16.94 8.40 -24.53
CA GLN A 635 17.54 9.29 -23.52
C GLN A 635 17.14 9.05 -22.04
N GLU A 636 16.88 7.82 -21.60
CA GLU A 636 16.61 7.54 -20.16
C GLU A 636 15.37 8.30 -19.67
N GLN A 637 14.34 8.27 -20.50
CA GLN A 637 13.01 8.77 -20.20
C GLN A 637 12.09 7.58 -19.91
N ILE A 638 11.40 7.63 -18.77
CA ILE A 638 10.29 6.72 -18.50
C ILE A 638 9.14 7.02 -19.48
N PRO A 639 8.55 6.00 -20.12
CA PRO A 639 7.34 6.19 -20.93
C PRO A 639 6.20 6.76 -20.09
N LEU A 640 5.75 7.95 -20.48
CA LEU A 640 4.69 8.72 -19.83
C LEU A 640 3.67 9.14 -20.87
N PHE A 641 2.39 8.90 -20.58
CA PHE A 641 1.29 9.26 -21.47
C PHE A 641 0.26 10.09 -20.72
N VAL A 642 -0.09 11.25 -21.26
CA VAL A 642 -1.11 12.14 -20.70
C VAL A 642 -2.42 11.94 -21.46
N LYS A 643 -3.51 11.74 -20.72
CA LYS A 643 -4.84 11.62 -21.30
C LYS A 643 -5.22 12.92 -22.03
N GLY A 644 -5.88 12.79 -23.19
CA GLY A 644 -6.45 13.92 -23.90
C GLY A 644 -7.59 14.57 -23.12
N GLY A 645 -7.73 15.88 -23.26
CA GLY A 645 -8.66 16.69 -22.49
C GLY A 645 -8.14 17.06 -21.10
N THR A 646 -6.82 17.01 -20.86
CA THR A 646 -6.22 17.32 -19.56
C THR A 646 -5.59 18.71 -19.53
N LEU A 647 -5.86 19.47 -18.47
CA LEU A 647 -5.01 20.57 -18.00
C LEU A 647 -4.03 20.01 -16.97
N LEU A 648 -2.75 19.93 -17.32
CA LEU A 648 -1.69 19.43 -16.46
C LEU A 648 -0.83 20.59 -15.93
N PRO A 649 -0.98 20.98 -14.65
CA PRO A 649 -0.12 21.97 -14.02
C PRO A 649 1.20 21.33 -13.56
N LEU A 650 2.32 21.80 -14.11
CA LEU A 650 3.66 21.42 -13.67
C LEU A 650 4.43 22.64 -13.17
N SER A 651 5.09 22.51 -12.04
CA SER A 651 5.93 23.59 -11.51
C SER A 651 7.31 23.60 -12.15
N ARG A 652 7.91 24.78 -12.21
CA ARG A 652 9.38 24.88 -12.28
C ARG A 652 9.96 24.07 -11.10
N PRO A 653 10.91 23.16 -11.35
CA PRO A 653 11.45 22.32 -10.29
C PRO A 653 12.25 23.15 -9.29
N MET A 654 12.19 22.76 -8.02
CA MET A 654 12.90 23.35 -6.90
C MET A 654 13.77 22.29 -6.21
N GLU A 655 14.76 22.71 -5.45
CA GLU A 655 15.64 21.78 -4.73
C GLU A 655 15.03 21.26 -3.41
N HIS A 656 14.07 21.99 -2.85
CA HIS A 656 13.34 21.65 -1.64
C HIS A 656 12.08 22.52 -1.53
N ILE A 657 11.17 22.12 -0.64
CA ILE A 657 9.91 22.80 -0.35
C ILE A 657 9.97 23.33 1.08
N SER A 658 10.01 24.65 1.21
CA SER A 658 9.93 25.36 2.49
C SER A 658 8.52 25.88 2.75
N ALA A 659 8.32 26.53 3.90
CA ALA A 659 7.07 27.20 4.22
C ALA A 659 6.76 28.37 3.26
N ASP A 660 7.79 28.99 2.69
CA ASP A 660 7.70 30.17 1.84
C ASP A 660 7.61 29.84 0.34
N THR A 661 7.76 28.56 -0.02
CA THR A 661 7.74 28.08 -1.40
C THR A 661 6.45 28.44 -2.14
N VAL A 662 6.63 29.11 -3.28
CA VAL A 662 5.61 29.36 -4.31
C VAL A 662 5.99 28.58 -5.57
N PHE A 663 5.06 27.79 -6.08
CA PHE A 663 5.19 27.00 -7.29
C PHE A 663 4.81 27.85 -8.52
N ASP A 664 5.81 28.15 -9.35
CA ASP A 664 5.61 28.75 -10.67
C ASP A 664 5.14 27.66 -11.65
N LEU A 665 3.86 27.71 -12.02
CA LEU A 665 3.20 26.68 -12.83
C LEU A 665 3.21 27.03 -14.31
N THR A 666 3.65 26.08 -15.12
CA THR A 666 3.25 25.97 -16.52
C THR A 666 2.06 25.00 -16.60
N VAL A 667 0.94 25.47 -17.16
CA VAL A 667 -0.26 24.64 -17.35
C VAL A 667 -0.30 24.19 -18.81
N TYR A 668 -0.20 22.88 -19.01
CA TYR A 668 -0.25 22.25 -20.33
C TYR A 668 -1.68 21.78 -20.65
N SER A 669 -2.23 22.22 -21.78
CA SER A 669 -3.52 21.75 -22.31
C SER A 669 -3.28 20.69 -23.37
N PHE A 670 -3.68 19.44 -23.10
CA PHE A 670 -3.58 18.34 -24.05
C PHE A 670 -4.91 18.19 -24.83
N GLY A 671 -4.97 18.76 -26.04
CA GLY A 671 -6.20 18.89 -26.84
C GLY A 671 -6.88 20.26 -26.73
N SER A 672 -8.01 20.44 -27.43
CA SER A 672 -8.62 21.75 -27.70
C SER A 672 -9.67 22.24 -26.69
N GLN A 673 -10.19 21.38 -25.81
CA GLN A 673 -11.16 21.76 -24.77
C GLN A 673 -10.97 20.86 -23.55
N PRO A 674 -9.90 21.06 -22.76
CA PRO A 674 -9.62 20.21 -21.62
C PRO A 674 -10.62 20.43 -20.49
N ALA A 675 -10.84 19.40 -19.68
CA ALA A 675 -11.57 19.52 -18.43
C ALA A 675 -10.80 20.41 -17.45
N ASP A 676 -11.53 21.08 -16.57
CA ASP A 676 -10.93 21.90 -15.53
C ASP A 676 -10.03 21.08 -14.62
N SER A 677 -8.88 21.65 -14.25
CA SER A 677 -8.00 21.10 -13.23
C SER A 677 -8.22 21.85 -11.92
N ILE A 678 -8.40 21.11 -10.82
CA ILE A 678 -8.52 21.67 -9.48
C ILE A 678 -7.22 21.42 -8.73
N LEU A 679 -6.57 22.49 -8.30
CA LEU A 679 -5.48 22.44 -7.32
C LEU A 679 -6.00 22.75 -5.92
N TYR A 680 -5.32 22.23 -4.91
CA TYR A 680 -5.64 22.47 -3.50
C TYR A 680 -4.51 23.23 -2.82
N GLU A 681 -4.83 24.34 -2.15
CA GLU A 681 -3.86 25.26 -1.56
C GLU A 681 -4.13 25.48 -0.06
N ASP A 682 -3.14 25.18 0.76
CA ASP A 682 -3.13 25.44 2.20
C ASP A 682 -1.69 25.71 2.69
N ASP A 683 -1.46 25.71 4.00
CA ASP A 683 -0.12 25.95 4.57
C ASP A 683 0.90 24.81 4.31
N GLY A 684 0.45 23.68 3.76
CA GLY A 684 1.26 22.53 3.39
C GLY A 684 1.82 21.73 4.55
N VAL A 685 1.48 22.04 5.81
CA VAL A 685 2.14 21.45 7.00
C VAL A 685 1.18 21.11 8.13
N SER A 686 0.06 21.81 8.28
CA SER A 686 -0.88 21.62 9.39
C SER A 686 -2.17 20.94 8.95
N ASN A 687 -2.94 20.42 9.91
CA ASN A 687 -4.27 19.85 9.66
C ASN A 687 -5.38 20.92 9.56
N ALA A 688 -5.05 22.22 9.51
CA ALA A 688 -6.06 23.28 9.42
C ALA A 688 -6.93 23.21 8.15
N PHE A 689 -6.44 22.56 7.09
CA PHE A 689 -7.24 22.30 5.88
C PHE A 689 -8.53 21.52 6.18
N ALA A 690 -8.50 20.63 7.18
CA ALA A 690 -9.64 19.79 7.56
C ALA A 690 -10.79 20.61 8.16
N THR A 691 -10.53 21.81 8.68
CA THR A 691 -11.54 22.74 9.20
C THR A 691 -11.92 23.84 8.19
N GLY A 692 -11.51 23.68 6.93
CA GLY A 692 -11.84 24.60 5.83
C GLY A 692 -10.79 25.70 5.57
N ASN A 693 -9.66 25.70 6.27
CA ASN A 693 -8.53 26.59 5.97
C ASN A 693 -7.73 26.11 4.76
N GLN A 694 -8.40 26.00 3.61
CA GLN A 694 -7.86 25.57 2.32
C GLN A 694 -8.58 26.35 1.21
N ASN A 695 -7.89 26.57 0.10
CA ASN A 695 -8.46 27.05 -1.15
C ASN A 695 -8.49 25.93 -2.20
N GLN A 696 -9.50 25.97 -3.06
CA GLN A 696 -9.50 25.30 -4.36
C GLN A 696 -9.13 26.34 -5.43
N ILE A 697 -8.21 25.97 -6.31
CA ILE A 697 -7.78 26.77 -7.44
C ILE A 697 -8.24 26.04 -8.70
N ARG A 698 -9.26 26.58 -9.36
CA ARG A 698 -9.76 26.06 -10.62
C ARG A 698 -8.98 26.69 -11.77
N LEU A 699 -8.31 25.83 -12.52
CA LEU A 699 -7.67 26.14 -13.79
C LEU A 699 -8.66 25.79 -14.90
N HIS A 700 -9.00 26.77 -15.72
CA HIS A 700 -9.94 26.61 -16.83
C HIS A 700 -9.30 27.05 -18.14
N TRP A 701 -9.62 26.36 -19.23
CA TRP A 701 -9.21 26.71 -20.58
C TRP A 701 -10.29 26.28 -21.59
N ASP A 702 -10.83 27.24 -22.34
CA ASP A 702 -11.72 27.01 -23.47
C ASP A 702 -11.35 27.88 -24.70
N ASP A 703 -12.21 27.90 -25.72
CA ASP A 703 -12.01 28.69 -26.95
C ASP A 703 -11.99 30.21 -26.70
N ARG A 704 -12.45 30.68 -25.53
CA ARG A 704 -12.46 32.10 -25.13
C ARG A 704 -11.21 32.50 -24.35
N GLY A 705 -10.39 31.54 -23.93
CA GLY A 705 -9.12 31.76 -23.24
C GLY A 705 -8.98 30.90 -21.99
N HIS A 706 -8.11 31.33 -21.08
CA HIS A 706 -7.80 30.62 -19.84
C HIS A 706 -8.08 31.49 -18.60
N SER A 707 -8.44 30.86 -17.48
CA SER A 707 -8.65 31.57 -16.21
C SER A 707 -8.15 30.76 -15.01
N VAL A 708 -7.89 31.49 -13.92
CA VAL A 708 -7.55 30.94 -12.61
C VAL A 708 -8.53 31.51 -11.59
N GLU A 709 -9.40 30.66 -11.05
CA GLU A 709 -10.37 31.04 -10.01
C GLU A 709 -9.93 30.44 -8.67
N ARG A 710 -9.80 31.26 -7.64
CA ARG A 710 -9.45 30.79 -6.28
C ARG A 710 -10.63 30.99 -5.35
N THR A 711 -11.06 29.93 -4.68
CA THR A 711 -12.17 29.95 -3.71
C THR A 711 -11.77 29.21 -2.45
N GLY A 712 -12.20 29.67 -1.27
CA GLY A 712 -11.93 29.00 0.00
C GLY A 712 -11.54 29.92 1.15
N GLY A 713 -11.12 29.29 2.25
CA GLY A 713 -10.86 29.94 3.54
C GLY A 713 -9.40 30.34 3.78
N TYR A 714 -8.45 29.81 3.01
CA TYR A 714 -7.03 30.01 3.26
C TYR A 714 -6.59 31.43 2.89
N LYS A 715 -6.06 32.16 3.88
CA LYS A 715 -5.60 33.56 3.77
C LYS A 715 -4.07 33.72 3.81
N GLY A 716 -3.33 32.61 3.81
CA GLY A 716 -1.87 32.65 3.75
C GLY A 716 -1.37 33.09 2.36
N ARG A 717 -0.04 33.04 2.18
CA ARG A 717 0.58 33.33 0.88
C ARG A 717 0.05 32.33 -0.16
N SER A 718 -0.33 32.83 -1.35
CA SER A 718 -0.67 31.92 -2.44
C SER A 718 0.56 31.11 -2.83
N ARG A 719 0.40 29.78 -2.84
CA ARG A 719 1.47 28.83 -3.14
C ARG A 719 1.52 28.48 -4.62
N PHE A 720 0.48 28.74 -5.39
CA PHE A 720 0.44 28.40 -6.81
C PHE A 720 0.29 29.66 -7.67
N GLN A 721 1.31 29.92 -8.48
CA GLN A 721 1.35 31.03 -9.42
C GLN A 721 1.42 30.48 -10.84
N VAL A 722 0.36 30.64 -11.63
CA VAL A 722 0.41 30.28 -13.06
C VAL A 722 1.20 31.34 -13.81
N VAL A 723 2.32 30.93 -14.41
CA VAL A 723 3.23 31.80 -15.17
C VAL A 723 3.10 31.62 -16.68
N THR A 724 2.75 30.40 -17.11
CA THR A 724 2.69 30.04 -18.53
C THR A 724 1.52 29.09 -18.78
N TRP A 725 0.88 29.25 -19.95
CA TRP A 725 -0.10 28.32 -20.48
C TRP A 725 0.40 27.81 -21.84
N THR A 726 0.41 26.49 -22.03
CA THR A 726 0.96 25.86 -23.24
C THR A 726 -0.05 24.87 -23.82
N THR A 727 -0.31 24.92 -25.13
CA THR A 727 -1.19 23.97 -25.80
C THR A 727 -0.40 22.87 -26.48
N ILE A 728 -0.85 21.63 -26.32
CA ILE A 728 -0.34 20.42 -26.95
C ILE A 728 -1.45 19.84 -27.84
N ASN A 729 -1.33 20.03 -29.16
CA ASN A 729 -2.36 19.63 -30.14
C ASN A 729 -2.07 18.29 -30.85
N GLY A 730 -0.93 17.65 -30.56
CA GLY A 730 -0.42 16.51 -31.32
C GLY A 730 0.35 16.98 -32.56
N LEU A 731 1.55 16.43 -32.78
CA LEU A 731 2.32 16.59 -34.03
C LEU A 731 1.85 15.60 -35.09
#